data_AF-A0A928U0Y9-F1
#
_entry.id   AF-A0A928U0Y9-F1
#
_cell.length_a   1.000
_cell.length_b   1.000
_cell.length_c   1.000
_cell.angle_alpha   90.00
_cell.angle_beta   90.00
_cell.angle_gamma   90.00
#
_symmetry.space_group_name_H-M   'P 1'
#
loop_
_entity.id
_entity.type
_entity.pdbx_description
1 polymer ?
#
loop_
_entity_poly.entity_id
_entity_poly.type
_entity_poly.pdbx_seq_one_letter_code
_entity_poly.pdbx_strand_id
1 'polypeptide(L)'
;MMIQEWPRMWQREFANYNRDKLQKDVLAGITVAAVSLPLALAFGVASGADAAAGLVTAVLAGLVIGLLGGAPYQISGPTGAMSAVLIVLVSRYGLQGMWLAAVLAGIMLTLLGIFRLGRVVALIPAPVISGFTSGIAIIIALGQLDNFLGIKTPPAESVVEKLRYYAEHGITPNPEAMLLATLVVVIMIVWPRFKFGQRLPGSLLGIIVATLIVAITHWDVPVIGAIPRTILLENRLSLSQIPWADLSNLIVPAMSIAALGAIESLLCGAVAGNMTGIRLNNNMELIAQGIGNLIIPLFGGVPATAAIARTSVNIKSGGVTRVVPMLHGVVLLLAALLLAGIIGQVPLAALAGVLLVTAWRMNEWHTIRFYVDHRLKHALIAFFITLVATVVLDLTQAILIGFGISTLIFMAQMSELQISRKPVEVERLTAVGHQFVHPGQDVAVYYLSGPLFFAAARRLVEFVESHDTANATLILSIRGVPLVDATGVEVIREIIDRQRHGGGDVLLTSMDDRVRLLLERAGVLAELGPDHIFWSADKAIAALGATVSSEPPAEITEQPIMESLLMAPFAEKMEPSRPAPDALDRPVADVMRTEVVTVSPDASAADIVALLLQKGYRSLPVVAENGRLLGIITDGDLLRRANLSTRLTPAGDDWGQRLAEVADKSMTGANLMTAPVVTIPATATLRQAMTQMITHSLKRLPVVDGGRLVGWISRIDILRAIGQHQSLDEPLTYQTDDILVDRRVITTADLMHRDVPVVSPQASLEEVLQALEQDRRRRAVVVDAEQQVLGIITDGDLLERSQHAVHPGLRSRLHALITGQSSALPSTLATTETAADLMTTPVITIAVNATPDEALRLIMEHGVKRLPVVDDNDRLVGLLGRASLLRGLLGEASDSS
;
A
#
# COMPACT_ATOMS: atom_id res chain seq x y z
N MET A 1 -14.12 -20.36 3.92
CA MET A 1 -14.00 -19.01 3.31
C MET A 1 -13.06 -18.98 2.09
N MET A 2 -11.77 -19.35 2.15
CA MET A 2 -10.89 -19.37 0.95
C MET A 2 -11.38 -20.32 -0.17
N ILE A 3 -11.88 -21.50 0.17
CA ILE A 3 -12.47 -22.46 -0.80
C ILE A 3 -13.71 -21.87 -1.50
N GLN A 4 -14.41 -20.91 -0.89
CA GLN A 4 -15.58 -20.25 -1.48
C GLN A 4 -15.20 -19.02 -2.32
N GLU A 5 -14.08 -18.36 -2.02
CA GLU A 5 -13.59 -17.21 -2.80
C GLU A 5 -13.04 -17.64 -4.15
N TRP A 6 -12.42 -18.80 -4.24
CA TRP A 6 -11.81 -19.27 -5.47
C TRP A 6 -12.78 -19.45 -6.65
N PRO A 7 -13.92 -20.17 -6.52
CA PRO A 7 -14.88 -20.27 -7.62
C PRO A 7 -15.42 -18.90 -8.05
N ARG A 8 -15.57 -17.97 -7.10
CA ARG A 8 -16.01 -16.60 -7.39
C ARG A 8 -14.96 -15.83 -8.19
N MET A 9 -13.67 -16.03 -7.92
CA MET A 9 -12.60 -15.43 -8.72
C MET A 9 -12.67 -15.91 -10.17
N TRP A 10 -12.86 -17.22 -10.38
CA TRP A 10 -13.04 -17.79 -11.71
C TRP A 10 -14.28 -17.25 -12.42
N GLN A 11 -15.42 -17.22 -11.73
CA GLN A 11 -16.67 -16.68 -12.30
C GLN A 11 -16.50 -15.23 -12.75
N ARG A 12 -15.85 -14.39 -11.93
CA ARG A 12 -15.57 -12.99 -12.28
C ARG A 12 -14.61 -12.86 -13.46
N GLU A 13 -13.56 -13.67 -13.49
CA GLU A 13 -12.54 -13.63 -14.53
C GLU A 13 -13.09 -14.08 -15.90
N PHE A 14 -13.95 -15.11 -15.91
CA PHE A 14 -14.49 -15.71 -17.12
C PHE A 14 -15.88 -15.20 -17.54
N ALA A 15 -16.52 -14.31 -16.78
CA ALA A 15 -17.88 -13.80 -17.07
C ALA A 15 -18.03 -13.25 -18.51
N ASN A 16 -17.01 -12.56 -19.01
CA ASN A 16 -16.97 -11.96 -20.34
C ASN A 16 -15.84 -12.56 -21.19
N TYR A 17 -15.60 -13.88 -21.11
CA TYR A 17 -14.57 -14.54 -21.90
C TYR A 17 -15.05 -14.79 -23.33
N ASN A 18 -14.31 -14.28 -24.31
CA ASN A 18 -14.68 -14.33 -25.72
C ASN A 18 -13.49 -14.76 -26.60
N ARG A 19 -13.73 -14.88 -27.90
CA ARG A 19 -12.72 -15.29 -28.89
C ARG A 19 -11.50 -14.36 -28.91
N ASP A 20 -11.70 -13.06 -28.72
CA ASP A 20 -10.61 -12.07 -28.76
C ASP A 20 -9.68 -12.22 -27.54
N LYS A 21 -10.25 -12.42 -26.35
CA LYS A 21 -9.47 -12.72 -25.13
C LYS A 21 -8.72 -14.05 -25.27
N LEU A 22 -9.37 -15.07 -25.83
CA LEU A 22 -8.70 -16.34 -26.11
C LEU A 22 -7.52 -16.17 -27.07
N GLN A 23 -7.66 -15.38 -28.15
CA GLN A 23 -6.55 -15.12 -29.07
C GLN A 23 -5.38 -14.40 -28.38
N LYS A 24 -5.68 -13.40 -27.54
CA LYS A 24 -4.67 -12.72 -26.73
C LYS A 24 -3.97 -13.67 -25.77
N ASP A 25 -4.73 -14.50 -25.06
CA ASP A 25 -4.17 -15.46 -24.11
C ASP A 25 -3.31 -16.52 -24.80
N VAL A 26 -3.72 -17.00 -25.97
CA VAL A 26 -2.94 -17.94 -26.78
C VAL A 26 -1.63 -17.33 -27.25
N LEU A 27 -1.67 -16.11 -27.80
CA LEU A 27 -0.45 -15.44 -28.23
C LEU A 27 0.50 -15.19 -27.05
N ALA A 28 -0.03 -14.68 -25.93
CA ALA A 28 0.74 -14.46 -24.72
C ALA A 28 1.34 -15.77 -24.18
N GLY A 29 0.57 -16.87 -24.15
CA GLY A 29 1.04 -18.18 -23.70
C GLY A 29 2.21 -18.72 -24.54
N ILE A 30 2.13 -18.58 -25.87
CA ILE A 30 3.21 -18.96 -26.78
C ILE A 30 4.45 -18.08 -26.56
N THR A 31 4.28 -16.76 -26.45
CA THR A 31 5.39 -15.82 -26.22
C THR A 31 6.08 -16.08 -24.89
N VAL A 32 5.30 -16.31 -23.82
CA VAL A 32 5.83 -16.63 -22.49
C VAL A 32 6.56 -17.98 -22.52
N ALA A 33 6.04 -19.00 -23.20
CA ALA A 33 6.72 -20.28 -23.38
C ALA A 33 8.06 -20.14 -24.13
N ALA A 34 8.10 -19.32 -25.19
CA ALA A 34 9.32 -19.03 -25.94
C ALA A 34 10.41 -18.37 -25.07
N VAL A 35 10.03 -17.47 -24.15
CA VAL A 35 10.97 -16.85 -23.18
C VAL A 35 11.38 -17.85 -22.10
N SER A 36 10.45 -18.69 -21.66
CA SER A 36 10.63 -19.56 -20.50
C SER A 36 11.40 -20.83 -20.81
N LEU A 37 11.32 -21.36 -22.03
CA LEU A 37 12.00 -22.61 -22.41
C LEU A 37 13.52 -22.52 -22.17
N PRO A 38 14.26 -21.50 -22.67
CA PRO A 38 15.68 -21.32 -22.36
C PRO A 38 15.98 -21.29 -20.86
N LEU A 39 15.19 -20.51 -20.11
CA LEU A 39 15.40 -20.30 -18.68
C LEU A 39 15.11 -21.56 -17.88
N ALA A 40 14.08 -22.32 -18.24
CA ALA A 40 13.71 -23.56 -17.57
C ALA A 40 14.82 -24.60 -17.69
N LEU A 41 15.34 -24.82 -18.90
CA LEU A 41 16.45 -25.73 -19.15
C LEU A 41 17.69 -25.29 -18.35
N ALA A 42 18.02 -24.00 -18.42
CA ALA A 42 19.20 -23.46 -17.77
C ALA A 42 19.13 -23.55 -16.24
N PHE A 43 17.99 -23.21 -15.64
CA PHE A 43 17.80 -23.28 -14.18
C PHE A 43 17.69 -24.71 -13.65
N GLY A 44 17.19 -25.67 -14.44
CA GLY A 44 17.24 -27.09 -14.08
C GLY A 44 18.67 -27.63 -14.00
N VAL A 45 19.53 -27.26 -14.94
CA VAL A 45 20.97 -27.60 -14.88
C VAL A 45 21.65 -26.85 -13.73
N ALA A 46 21.35 -25.55 -13.56
CA ALA A 46 21.98 -24.73 -12.52
C ALA A 46 21.60 -25.14 -11.09
N SER A 47 20.50 -25.87 -10.88
CA SER A 47 20.12 -26.40 -9.58
C SER A 47 20.81 -27.71 -9.21
N GLY A 48 21.71 -28.23 -10.05
CA GLY A 48 22.36 -29.53 -9.86
C GLY A 48 21.52 -30.74 -10.29
N ALA A 49 20.33 -30.49 -10.86
CA ALA A 49 19.53 -31.49 -11.54
C ALA A 49 19.89 -31.49 -13.04
N ASP A 50 18.99 -31.96 -13.89
CA ASP A 50 19.15 -31.91 -15.34
C ASP A 50 18.21 -30.89 -15.99
N ALA A 51 18.40 -30.64 -17.29
CA ALA A 51 17.55 -29.73 -18.04
C ALA A 51 16.10 -30.23 -18.14
N ALA A 52 15.89 -31.54 -18.11
CA ALA A 52 14.57 -32.15 -18.15
C ALA A 52 13.76 -31.81 -16.89
N ALA A 53 14.38 -31.85 -15.71
CA ALA A 53 13.77 -31.44 -14.45
C ALA A 53 13.27 -30.00 -14.50
N GLY A 54 14.07 -29.08 -15.04
CA GLY A 54 13.67 -27.68 -15.21
C GLY A 54 12.50 -27.50 -16.17
N LEU A 55 12.49 -28.24 -17.30
CA LEU A 55 11.38 -28.22 -18.26
C LEU A 55 10.08 -28.78 -17.65
N VAL A 56 10.16 -29.92 -16.97
CA VAL A 56 9.02 -30.54 -16.26
C VAL A 56 8.47 -29.62 -15.18
N THR A 57 9.35 -28.96 -14.40
CA THR A 57 8.94 -27.95 -13.42
C THR A 57 8.15 -26.82 -14.08
N ALA A 58 8.63 -26.28 -15.20
CA ALA A 58 7.93 -25.18 -15.89
C ALA A 58 6.57 -25.61 -16.44
N VAL A 59 6.47 -26.83 -17.00
CA VAL A 59 5.20 -27.42 -17.47
C VAL A 59 4.21 -27.55 -16.31
N LEU A 60 4.59 -28.24 -15.23
CA LEU A 60 3.71 -28.52 -14.10
C LEU A 60 3.37 -27.26 -13.30
N ALA A 61 4.31 -26.31 -13.17
CA ALA A 61 4.03 -25.03 -12.54
C ALA A 61 3.01 -24.21 -13.36
N GLY A 62 3.14 -24.17 -14.69
CA GLY A 62 2.16 -23.51 -15.56
C GLY A 62 0.76 -24.11 -15.45
N LEU A 63 0.67 -25.45 -15.41
CA LEU A 63 -0.60 -26.16 -15.32
C LEU A 63 -1.22 -26.10 -13.91
N VAL A 64 -0.48 -26.49 -12.88
CA VAL A 64 -0.99 -26.61 -11.51
C VAL A 64 -1.00 -25.24 -10.85
N ILE A 65 0.15 -24.57 -10.73
CA ILE A 65 0.20 -23.28 -10.02
C ILE A 65 -0.57 -22.21 -10.79
N GLY A 66 -0.55 -22.24 -12.14
CA GLY A 66 -1.35 -21.35 -12.97
C GLY A 66 -2.86 -21.53 -12.78
N LEU A 67 -3.35 -22.79 -12.72
CA LEU A 67 -4.73 -23.10 -12.36
C LEU A 67 -5.07 -22.54 -10.99
N LEU A 68 -4.15 -22.74 -10.05
CA LEU A 68 -4.38 -22.45 -8.65
C LEU A 68 -4.06 -21.00 -8.23
N GLY A 69 -3.53 -20.18 -9.14
CA GLY A 69 -2.89 -18.91 -8.77
C GLY A 69 -3.82 -17.88 -8.13
N GLY A 70 -3.24 -17.02 -7.28
CA GLY A 70 -3.96 -15.95 -6.59
C GLY A 70 -4.29 -14.73 -7.47
N ALA A 71 -3.82 -14.73 -8.72
CA ALA A 71 -4.06 -13.69 -9.73
C ALA A 71 -3.92 -14.27 -11.16
N PRO A 72 -4.55 -13.65 -12.18
CA PRO A 72 -4.55 -14.18 -13.55
C PRO A 72 -3.21 -14.05 -14.29
N TYR A 73 -2.29 -13.21 -13.80
CA TYR A 73 -1.09 -12.82 -14.55
C TYR A 73 0.17 -13.61 -14.18
N GLN A 74 0.21 -14.31 -13.05
CA GLN A 74 1.45 -14.91 -12.53
C GLN A 74 1.90 -16.12 -13.35
N ILE A 75 3.18 -16.15 -13.71
CA ILE A 75 3.83 -17.29 -14.37
C ILE A 75 4.87 -17.90 -13.44
N SER A 76 4.64 -19.15 -13.05
CA SER A 76 5.49 -19.92 -12.13
C SER A 76 6.38 -20.94 -12.85
N GLY A 77 7.47 -21.34 -12.21
CA GLY A 77 8.43 -22.35 -12.71
C GLY A 77 9.78 -22.20 -12.04
N PRO A 78 10.86 -22.81 -12.56
CA PRO A 78 12.18 -22.72 -11.93
C PRO A 78 12.74 -21.29 -12.02
N THR A 79 13.44 -20.85 -10.98
CA THR A 79 14.09 -19.53 -10.91
C THR A 79 15.55 -19.67 -10.50
N GLY A 80 16.37 -18.69 -10.88
CA GLY A 80 17.79 -18.70 -10.55
C GLY A 80 18.07 -18.64 -9.06
N ALA A 81 17.27 -17.87 -8.32
CA ALA A 81 17.35 -17.81 -6.87
C ALA A 81 17.12 -19.18 -6.25
N MET A 82 16.09 -19.88 -6.71
CA MET A 82 15.82 -21.25 -6.27
C MET A 82 16.98 -22.19 -6.66
N SER A 83 17.48 -22.12 -7.90
CA SER A 83 18.61 -22.95 -8.35
C SER A 83 19.86 -22.80 -7.48
N ALA A 84 20.17 -21.58 -7.02
CA ALA A 84 21.30 -21.32 -6.13
C ALA A 84 21.15 -22.01 -4.76
N VAL A 85 19.92 -22.13 -4.23
CA VAL A 85 19.66 -22.91 -3.00
C VAL A 85 19.87 -24.40 -3.28
N LEU A 86 19.32 -24.85 -4.40
CA LEU A 86 19.18 -26.27 -4.70
C LEU A 86 20.51 -26.93 -5.04
N ILE A 87 21.43 -26.24 -5.73
CA ILE A 87 22.74 -26.81 -6.05
C ILE A 87 23.52 -27.22 -4.80
N VAL A 88 23.47 -26.40 -3.75
CA VAL A 88 24.11 -26.69 -2.46
C VAL A 88 23.41 -27.88 -1.79
N LEU A 89 22.08 -27.89 -1.83
CA LEU A 89 21.29 -28.97 -1.24
C LEU A 89 21.53 -30.32 -1.96
N VAL A 90 21.63 -30.32 -3.29
CA VAL A 90 21.95 -31.49 -4.10
C VAL A 90 23.38 -31.95 -3.83
N SER A 91 24.34 -31.04 -3.69
CA SER A 91 25.72 -31.39 -3.34
C SER A 91 25.81 -32.08 -1.98
N ARG A 92 24.97 -31.68 -1.00
CA ARG A 92 25.03 -32.17 0.38
C ARG A 92 24.16 -33.39 0.66
N TYR A 93 22.95 -33.45 0.09
CA TYR A 93 21.94 -34.48 0.38
C TYR A 93 21.46 -35.25 -0.86
N GLY A 94 22.02 -34.95 -2.04
CA GLY A 94 21.61 -35.54 -3.31
C GLY A 94 20.22 -35.08 -3.78
N LEU A 95 19.80 -35.61 -4.93
CA LEU A 95 18.53 -35.27 -5.56
C LEU A 95 17.31 -35.69 -4.72
N GLN A 96 17.37 -36.85 -4.06
CA GLN A 96 16.27 -37.33 -3.20
C GLN A 96 16.07 -36.42 -1.98
N GLY A 97 17.15 -35.95 -1.35
CA GLY A 97 17.09 -34.96 -0.27
C GLY A 97 16.50 -33.62 -0.73
N MET A 98 16.89 -33.16 -1.92
CA MET A 98 16.34 -31.94 -2.52
C MET A 98 14.83 -32.05 -2.78
N TRP A 99 14.36 -33.15 -3.36
CA TRP A 99 12.93 -33.36 -3.61
C TRP A 99 12.12 -33.52 -2.33
N LEU A 100 12.66 -34.18 -1.30
CA LEU A 100 12.00 -34.25 0.00
C LEU A 100 11.88 -32.85 0.64
N ALA A 101 12.94 -32.05 0.61
CA ALA A 101 12.90 -30.67 1.09
C ALA A 101 11.88 -29.82 0.31
N ALA A 102 11.74 -30.03 -1.01
CA ALA A 102 10.73 -29.38 -1.84
C ALA A 102 9.29 -29.73 -1.41
N VAL A 103 9.03 -31.01 -1.13
CA VAL A 103 7.73 -31.49 -0.60
C VAL A 103 7.44 -30.86 0.76
N LEU A 104 8.41 -30.86 1.68
CA LEU A 104 8.26 -30.22 2.99
C LEU A 104 7.99 -28.71 2.84
N ALA A 105 8.71 -28.02 1.96
CA ALA A 105 8.48 -26.61 1.66
C ALA A 105 7.07 -26.37 1.10
N GLY A 106 6.58 -27.25 0.22
CA GLY A 106 5.22 -27.22 -0.32
C GLY A 106 4.15 -27.35 0.77
N ILE A 107 4.36 -28.23 1.75
CA ILE A 107 3.50 -28.35 2.94
C ILE A 107 3.51 -27.04 3.74
N MET A 108 4.69 -26.48 4.02
CA MET A 108 4.81 -25.24 4.80
C MET A 108 4.12 -24.06 4.10
N LEU A 109 4.30 -23.89 2.79
CA LEU A 109 3.62 -22.86 1.99
C LEU A 109 2.10 -23.02 2.02
N THR A 110 1.62 -24.25 1.89
CA THR A 110 0.18 -24.56 1.96
C THR A 110 -0.38 -24.18 3.34
N LEU A 111 0.32 -24.54 4.43
CA LEU A 111 -0.07 -24.18 5.79
C LEU A 111 -0.06 -22.66 6.01
N LEU A 112 0.96 -21.95 5.53
CA LEU A 112 1.04 -20.48 5.61
C LEU A 112 -0.17 -19.82 4.93
N GLY A 113 -0.57 -20.31 3.76
CA GLY A 113 -1.76 -19.85 3.06
C GLY A 113 -3.05 -20.13 3.82
N ILE A 114 -3.22 -21.34 4.35
CA ILE A 114 -4.40 -21.75 5.14
C ILE A 114 -4.55 -20.90 6.41
N PHE A 115 -3.44 -20.65 7.13
CA PHE A 115 -3.42 -19.83 8.34
C PHE A 115 -3.43 -18.32 8.07
N ARG A 116 -3.56 -17.89 6.81
CA ARG A 116 -3.63 -16.49 6.38
C ARG A 116 -2.39 -15.65 6.74
N LEU A 117 -1.23 -16.30 6.76
CA LEU A 117 0.05 -15.65 7.11
C LEU A 117 0.72 -14.98 5.90
N GLY A 118 0.07 -14.93 4.73
CA GLY A 118 0.62 -14.30 3.52
C GLY A 118 0.82 -12.78 3.61
N ARG A 119 0.31 -12.11 4.64
CA ARG A 119 0.63 -10.70 4.92
C ARG A 119 1.99 -10.51 5.60
N VAL A 120 2.44 -11.51 6.37
CA VAL A 120 3.67 -11.42 7.19
C VAL A 120 4.92 -11.51 6.30
N VAL A 121 4.87 -12.33 5.25
CA VAL A 121 5.99 -12.51 4.30
C VAL A 121 6.29 -11.22 3.51
N ALA A 122 5.32 -10.30 3.38
CA ALA A 122 5.48 -9.04 2.67
C ALA A 122 6.27 -7.97 3.45
N LEU A 123 6.80 -8.27 4.64
CA LEU A 123 7.48 -7.31 5.53
C LEU A 123 9.01 -7.28 5.38
N ILE A 124 9.58 -7.93 4.36
CA ILE A 124 11.05 -7.94 4.18
C ILE A 124 11.52 -6.60 3.60
N PRO A 125 12.49 -5.92 4.25
CA PRO A 125 12.98 -4.64 3.78
C PRO A 125 13.64 -4.73 2.39
N ALA A 126 13.37 -3.75 1.52
CA ALA A 126 13.92 -3.67 0.17
C ALA A 126 15.46 -3.80 0.09
N PRO A 127 16.26 -3.22 1.02
CA PRO A 127 17.71 -3.39 0.99
C PRO A 127 18.17 -4.85 1.16
N VAL A 128 17.44 -5.66 1.93
CA VAL A 128 17.72 -7.10 2.09
C VAL A 128 17.44 -7.84 0.80
N ILE A 129 16.28 -7.59 0.19
CA ILE A 129 15.89 -8.21 -1.08
C ILE A 129 16.91 -7.88 -2.17
N SER A 130 17.33 -6.60 -2.26
CA SER A 130 18.33 -6.15 -3.23
C SER A 130 19.70 -6.79 -2.98
N GLY A 131 20.16 -6.85 -1.73
CA GLY A 131 21.45 -7.47 -1.36
C GLY A 131 21.45 -8.98 -1.61
N PHE A 132 20.36 -9.66 -1.26
CA PHE A 132 20.15 -11.08 -1.49
C PHE A 132 20.11 -11.42 -2.98
N THR A 133 19.35 -10.66 -3.77
CA THR A 133 19.26 -10.82 -5.23
C THR A 133 20.62 -10.60 -5.90
N SER A 134 21.37 -9.60 -5.44
CA SER A 134 22.74 -9.33 -5.92
C SER A 134 23.69 -10.49 -5.59
N GLY A 135 23.61 -11.05 -4.38
CA GLY A 135 24.42 -12.20 -3.98
C GLY A 135 24.11 -13.44 -4.80
N ILE A 136 22.82 -13.72 -5.04
CA ILE A 136 22.37 -14.81 -5.92
C ILE A 136 22.87 -14.61 -7.35
N ALA A 137 22.81 -13.39 -7.88
CA ALA A 137 23.33 -13.11 -9.21
C ALA A 137 24.82 -13.46 -9.32
N ILE A 138 25.61 -13.16 -8.29
CA ILE A 138 27.04 -13.54 -8.22
C ILE A 138 27.19 -15.07 -8.17
N ILE A 139 26.43 -15.77 -7.31
CA ILE A 139 26.48 -17.23 -7.21
C ILE A 139 26.14 -17.89 -8.55
N ILE A 140 25.08 -17.44 -9.23
CA ILE A 140 24.69 -17.96 -10.55
C ILE A 140 25.81 -17.71 -11.55
N ALA A 141 26.33 -16.49 -11.63
CA ALA A 141 27.38 -16.14 -12.59
C ALA A 141 28.65 -16.99 -12.39
N LEU A 142 29.08 -17.17 -11.13
CA LEU A 142 30.25 -17.99 -10.79
C LEU A 142 29.97 -19.49 -10.98
N GLY A 143 28.75 -19.93 -10.74
CA GLY A 143 28.29 -21.30 -11.02
C GLY A 143 28.37 -21.66 -12.51
N GLN A 144 28.25 -20.68 -13.40
CA GLN A 144 28.32 -20.89 -14.85
C GLN A 144 29.73 -20.89 -15.44
N LEU A 145 30.77 -20.62 -14.65
CA LEU A 145 32.14 -20.52 -15.17
C LEU A 145 32.61 -21.81 -15.87
N ASP A 146 32.27 -22.99 -15.35
CA ASP A 146 32.63 -24.27 -15.98
C ASP A 146 32.02 -24.42 -17.37
N ASN A 147 30.71 -24.17 -17.48
CA ASN A 147 29.98 -24.26 -18.74
C ASN A 147 30.43 -23.18 -19.74
N PHE A 148 30.79 -21.99 -19.25
CA PHE A 148 31.31 -20.90 -20.08
C PHE A 148 32.70 -21.23 -20.64
N LEU A 149 33.58 -21.78 -19.80
CA LEU A 149 34.94 -22.15 -20.17
C LEU A 149 35.03 -23.52 -20.86
N GLY A 150 33.95 -24.31 -20.85
CA GLY A 150 33.91 -25.66 -21.39
C GLY A 150 34.77 -26.66 -20.61
N ILE A 151 34.92 -26.46 -19.29
CA ILE A 151 35.73 -27.29 -18.39
C ILE A 151 34.83 -28.00 -17.36
N LYS A 152 35.41 -28.93 -16.60
CA LYS A 152 34.73 -29.62 -15.50
C LYS A 152 35.58 -29.58 -14.24
N THR A 153 35.10 -28.95 -13.19
CA THR A 153 35.76 -28.97 -11.87
C THR A 153 35.11 -29.99 -10.94
N PRO A 154 35.81 -30.40 -9.85
CA PRO A 154 35.18 -31.12 -8.76
C PRO A 154 33.98 -30.34 -8.17
N PRO A 155 33.01 -31.04 -7.55
CA PRO A 155 31.97 -30.39 -6.75
C PRO A 155 32.62 -29.57 -5.63
N ALA A 156 32.13 -28.36 -5.41
CA ALA A 156 32.61 -27.47 -4.35
C ALA A 156 31.41 -27.00 -3.53
N GLU A 157 31.55 -26.97 -2.21
CA GLU A 157 30.48 -26.53 -1.30
C GLU A 157 30.36 -25.00 -1.29
N SER A 158 31.44 -24.30 -1.64
CA SER A 158 31.47 -22.84 -1.72
C SER A 158 32.07 -22.32 -3.01
N VAL A 159 31.63 -21.13 -3.41
CA VAL A 159 32.22 -20.38 -4.52
C VAL A 159 33.70 -20.10 -4.29
N VAL A 160 34.09 -19.82 -3.04
CA VAL A 160 35.48 -19.53 -2.66
C VAL A 160 36.38 -20.73 -2.92
N GLU A 161 35.91 -21.94 -2.59
CA GLU A 161 36.63 -23.18 -2.86
C GLU A 161 36.85 -23.40 -4.36
N LYS A 162 35.83 -23.12 -5.19
CA LYS A 162 35.93 -23.21 -6.64
C LYS A 162 36.93 -22.21 -7.24
N LEU A 163 36.92 -20.96 -6.76
CA LEU A 163 37.88 -19.93 -7.20
C LEU A 163 39.32 -20.28 -6.80
N ARG A 164 39.51 -20.83 -5.59
CA ARG A 164 40.82 -21.34 -5.15
C ARG A 164 41.30 -22.50 -6.02
N TYR A 165 40.41 -23.43 -6.36
CA TYR A 165 40.74 -24.54 -7.26
C TYR A 165 41.28 -24.04 -8.62
N TYR A 166 40.62 -23.04 -9.21
CA TYR A 166 41.10 -22.40 -10.45
C TYR A 166 42.48 -21.76 -10.31
N ALA A 167 42.77 -21.12 -9.17
CA ALA A 167 44.06 -20.49 -8.92
C ALA A 167 45.19 -21.51 -8.75
N GLU A 168 44.90 -22.66 -8.13
CA GLU A 168 45.90 -23.68 -7.79
C GLU A 168 46.22 -24.65 -8.94
N HIS A 169 45.23 -25.00 -9.77
CA HIS A 169 45.37 -26.09 -10.76
C HIS A 169 45.56 -25.61 -12.20
N GLY A 170 45.42 -24.30 -12.46
CA GLY A 170 45.39 -23.76 -13.81
C GLY A 170 44.13 -24.19 -14.58
N ILE A 171 43.76 -23.40 -15.59
CA ILE A 171 42.58 -23.68 -16.42
C ILE A 171 43.04 -23.80 -17.88
N THR A 172 42.53 -24.80 -18.60
CA THR A 172 42.62 -24.90 -20.05
C THR A 172 41.23 -24.71 -20.65
N PRO A 173 40.82 -23.46 -20.97
CA PRO A 173 39.50 -23.19 -21.53
C PRO A 173 39.35 -23.78 -22.94
N ASN A 174 38.15 -24.24 -23.25
CA ASN A 174 37.72 -24.62 -24.59
C ASN A 174 37.27 -23.34 -25.34
N PRO A 175 38.00 -22.91 -26.39
CA PRO A 175 37.70 -21.66 -27.09
C PRO A 175 36.35 -21.71 -27.84
N GLU A 176 35.93 -22.89 -28.30
CA GLU A 176 34.64 -23.09 -28.98
C GLU A 176 33.47 -22.82 -28.01
N ALA A 177 33.54 -23.36 -26.79
CA ALA A 177 32.55 -23.13 -25.73
C ALA A 177 32.48 -21.65 -25.35
N MET A 178 33.62 -20.99 -25.15
CA MET A 178 33.68 -19.56 -24.83
C MET A 178 33.09 -18.70 -25.95
N LEU A 179 33.36 -19.04 -27.21
CA LEU A 179 32.81 -18.35 -28.36
C LEU A 179 31.29 -18.48 -28.41
N LEU A 180 30.75 -19.69 -28.23
CA LEU A 180 29.31 -19.93 -28.20
C LEU A 180 28.62 -19.16 -27.06
N ALA A 181 29.17 -19.22 -25.85
CA ALA A 181 28.62 -18.52 -24.70
C ALA A 181 28.63 -17.00 -24.91
N THR A 182 29.76 -16.45 -25.39
CA THR A 182 29.91 -15.03 -25.70
C THR A 182 28.96 -14.59 -26.81
N LEU A 183 28.79 -15.41 -27.85
CA LEU A 183 27.85 -15.14 -28.93
C LEU A 183 26.42 -15.03 -28.40
N VAL A 184 25.99 -15.95 -27.53
CA VAL A 184 24.66 -15.89 -26.90
C VAL A 184 24.49 -14.62 -26.07
N VAL A 185 25.51 -14.24 -25.28
CA VAL A 185 25.51 -12.99 -24.50
C VAL A 185 25.32 -11.77 -25.42
N VAL A 186 26.10 -11.69 -26.51
CA VAL A 186 26.01 -10.61 -27.49
C VAL A 186 24.63 -10.55 -28.14
N ILE A 187 24.09 -11.70 -28.57
CA ILE A 187 22.74 -11.78 -29.13
C ILE A 187 21.71 -11.26 -28.12
N MET A 188 21.75 -11.70 -26.86
CA MET A 188 20.78 -11.25 -25.86
C MET A 188 20.85 -9.75 -25.54
N ILE A 189 22.01 -9.12 -25.68
CA ILE A 189 22.21 -7.68 -25.45
C ILE A 189 21.82 -6.85 -26.68
N VAL A 190 22.20 -7.29 -27.88
CA VAL A 190 22.03 -6.52 -29.11
C VAL A 190 20.67 -6.78 -29.75
N TRP A 191 20.19 -8.03 -29.77
CA TRP A 191 18.96 -8.44 -30.46
C TRP A 191 17.70 -7.62 -30.10
N PRO A 192 17.44 -7.31 -28.81
CA PRO A 192 16.26 -6.53 -28.43
C PRO A 192 16.24 -5.10 -29.01
N ARG A 193 17.37 -4.58 -29.52
CA ARG A 193 17.44 -3.26 -30.16
C ARG A 193 16.86 -3.24 -31.58
N PHE A 194 16.67 -4.40 -32.21
CA PHE A 194 16.09 -4.50 -33.55
C PHE A 194 14.56 -4.62 -33.50
N LYS A 195 13.86 -4.12 -34.53
CA LYS A 195 12.38 -4.20 -34.62
C LYS A 195 11.84 -5.63 -34.53
N PHE A 196 12.53 -6.60 -35.15
CA PHE A 196 12.15 -8.01 -35.08
C PHE A 196 12.41 -8.64 -33.70
N GLY A 197 13.33 -8.07 -32.92
CA GLY A 197 13.63 -8.51 -31.56
C GLY A 197 12.51 -8.31 -30.55
N GLN A 198 11.46 -7.57 -30.93
CA GLN A 198 10.25 -7.40 -30.13
C GLN A 198 9.32 -8.63 -30.17
N ARG A 199 9.49 -9.54 -31.15
CA ARG A 199 8.64 -10.75 -31.30
C ARG A 199 9.36 -12.04 -30.90
N LEU A 200 10.66 -12.15 -31.17
CA LEU A 200 11.46 -13.33 -30.85
C LEU A 200 12.42 -13.02 -29.70
N PRO A 201 12.35 -13.74 -28.55
CA PRO A 201 13.25 -13.53 -27.43
C PRO A 201 14.71 -13.77 -27.81
N GLY A 202 15.61 -12.86 -27.39
CA GLY A 202 17.05 -12.98 -27.67
C GLY A 202 17.69 -14.23 -27.07
N SER A 203 17.21 -14.72 -25.93
CA SER A 203 17.69 -15.98 -25.33
C SER A 203 17.37 -17.19 -26.20
N LEU A 204 16.15 -17.27 -26.72
CA LEU A 204 15.73 -18.35 -27.62
C LEU A 204 16.51 -18.30 -28.93
N LEU A 205 16.65 -17.11 -29.53
CA LEU A 205 17.46 -16.95 -30.74
C LEU A 205 18.92 -17.36 -30.50
N GLY A 206 19.51 -16.92 -29.39
CA GLY A 206 20.88 -17.29 -29.03
C GLY A 206 21.08 -18.80 -28.95
N ILE A 207 20.16 -19.51 -28.28
CA ILE A 207 20.19 -20.97 -28.22
C ILE A 207 20.07 -21.61 -29.61
N ILE A 208 19.13 -21.15 -30.44
CA ILE A 208 18.94 -21.67 -31.80
C ILE A 208 20.22 -21.51 -32.62
N VAL A 209 20.81 -20.31 -32.60
CA VAL A 209 22.05 -20.00 -33.36
C VAL A 209 23.22 -20.84 -32.85
N ALA A 210 23.42 -20.94 -31.53
CA ALA A 210 24.49 -21.73 -30.95
C ALA A 210 24.34 -23.23 -31.27
N THR A 211 23.12 -23.76 -31.21
CA THR A 211 22.81 -25.16 -31.55
C THR A 211 23.07 -25.43 -33.03
N LEU A 212 22.69 -24.51 -33.91
CA LEU A 212 22.93 -24.62 -35.35
C LEU A 212 24.43 -24.60 -35.67
N ILE A 213 25.21 -23.74 -35.02
CA ILE A 213 26.67 -23.69 -35.19
C ILE A 213 27.27 -25.05 -34.83
N VAL A 214 26.97 -25.58 -33.64
CA VAL A 214 27.50 -26.89 -33.20
C VAL A 214 27.05 -28.02 -34.12
N ALA A 215 25.80 -28.00 -34.61
CA ALA A 215 25.29 -29.00 -35.54
C ALA A 215 26.03 -28.99 -36.89
N ILE A 216 26.51 -27.83 -37.36
CA ILE A 216 27.23 -27.69 -38.64
C ILE A 216 28.72 -27.94 -38.47
N THR A 217 29.33 -27.40 -37.41
CA THR A 217 30.78 -27.47 -37.20
C THR A 217 31.23 -28.76 -36.53
N HIS A 218 30.30 -29.51 -35.91
CA HIS A 218 30.58 -30.70 -35.11
C HIS A 218 31.62 -30.46 -34.02
N TRP A 219 31.65 -29.25 -33.43
CA TRP A 219 32.53 -28.93 -32.32
C TRP A 219 32.27 -29.84 -31.11
N ASP A 220 33.35 -30.31 -30.49
CA ASP A 220 33.29 -31.14 -29.28
C ASP A 220 33.06 -30.24 -28.06
N VAL A 221 31.79 -29.90 -27.84
CA VAL A 221 31.34 -29.13 -26.68
C VAL A 221 30.28 -29.90 -25.91
N PRO A 222 30.24 -29.81 -24.56
CA PRO A 222 29.19 -30.44 -23.79
C PRO A 222 27.80 -29.95 -24.19
N VAL A 223 26.90 -30.88 -24.50
CA VAL A 223 25.48 -30.63 -24.80
C VAL A 223 24.59 -31.18 -23.69
N ILE A 224 23.32 -30.76 -23.65
CA ILE A 224 22.34 -31.20 -22.65
C ILE A 224 22.20 -32.74 -22.61
N GLY A 225 22.18 -33.39 -23.77
CA GLY A 225 21.93 -34.83 -23.88
C GLY A 225 20.44 -35.17 -24.00
N ALA A 226 20.10 -36.47 -23.91
CA ALA A 226 18.75 -36.94 -24.21
C ALA A 226 17.70 -36.34 -23.24
N ILE A 227 16.72 -35.62 -23.78
CA ILE A 227 15.53 -35.19 -23.03
C ILE A 227 14.44 -36.27 -23.16
N PRO A 228 13.95 -36.84 -22.03
CA PRO A 228 12.87 -37.81 -22.07
C PRO A 228 11.61 -37.23 -22.72
N ARG A 229 10.96 -38.00 -23.59
CA ARG A 229 9.66 -37.63 -24.20
C ARG A 229 8.47 -37.95 -23.29
N THR A 230 8.68 -37.84 -21.97
CA THR A 230 7.69 -38.12 -20.93
C THR A 230 7.79 -37.05 -19.85
N ILE A 231 6.65 -36.71 -19.23
CA ILE A 231 6.61 -35.81 -18.07
C ILE A 231 7.10 -36.54 -16.81
N LEU A 232 6.90 -37.86 -16.76
CA LEU A 232 7.30 -38.69 -15.62
C LEU A 232 8.75 -39.13 -15.82
N LEU A 233 9.68 -38.38 -15.22
CA LEU A 233 11.11 -38.66 -15.33
C LEU A 233 11.47 -39.94 -14.56
N GLU A 234 12.52 -40.62 -15.04
CA GLU A 234 13.07 -41.80 -14.37
C GLU A 234 13.62 -41.43 -12.99
N ASN A 235 14.41 -40.36 -12.94
CA ASN A 235 14.90 -39.73 -11.73
C ASN A 235 13.82 -38.82 -11.15
N ARG A 236 13.14 -39.30 -10.12
CA ARG A 236 12.10 -38.56 -9.39
C ARG A 236 12.08 -38.96 -7.92
N LEU A 237 11.30 -38.23 -7.12
CA LEU A 237 11.10 -38.59 -5.72
C LEU A 237 10.54 -40.01 -5.62
N SER A 238 11.33 -40.91 -5.03
CA SER A 238 10.92 -42.28 -4.77
C SER A 238 10.73 -42.47 -3.28
N LEU A 239 9.51 -42.82 -2.86
CA LEU A 239 9.18 -43.07 -1.44
C LEU A 239 10.10 -44.10 -0.79
N SER A 240 10.62 -45.05 -1.57
CA SER A 240 11.56 -46.08 -1.11
C SER A 240 13.00 -45.60 -0.94
N GLN A 241 13.37 -44.47 -1.54
CA GLN A 241 14.72 -43.89 -1.50
C GLN A 241 14.80 -42.62 -0.64
N ILE A 242 13.75 -42.34 0.14
CA ILE A 242 13.73 -41.19 1.03
C ILE A 242 14.77 -41.40 2.15
N PRO A 243 15.70 -40.45 2.36
CA PRO A 243 16.67 -40.51 3.46
C PRO A 243 15.98 -40.13 4.77
N TRP A 244 15.17 -41.04 5.33
CA TRP A 244 14.40 -40.80 6.56
C TRP A 244 15.29 -40.39 7.75
N ALA A 245 16.55 -40.82 7.75
CA ALA A 245 17.54 -40.44 8.76
C ALA A 245 17.89 -38.94 8.74
N ASP A 246 17.82 -38.29 7.57
CA ASP A 246 18.15 -36.87 7.39
C ASP A 246 16.94 -35.94 7.48
N LEU A 247 15.75 -36.47 7.81
CA LEU A 247 14.51 -35.70 7.81
C LEU A 247 14.60 -34.46 8.72
N SER A 248 15.22 -34.59 9.90
CA SER A 248 15.44 -33.47 10.83
C SER A 248 16.38 -32.41 10.23
N ASN A 249 17.39 -32.83 9.48
CA ASN A 249 18.36 -31.96 8.83
C ASN A 249 17.76 -31.20 7.63
N LEU A 250 16.66 -31.71 7.04
CA LEU A 250 15.99 -31.12 5.88
C LEU A 250 14.91 -30.08 6.23
N ILE A 251 14.51 -29.96 7.51
CA ILE A 251 13.51 -28.96 7.95
C ILE A 251 14.00 -27.54 7.65
N VAL A 252 15.25 -27.24 7.99
CA VAL A 252 15.82 -25.90 7.82
C VAL A 252 15.97 -25.54 6.33
N PRO A 253 16.53 -26.41 5.46
CA PRO A 253 16.49 -26.18 4.01
C PRO A 253 15.07 -26.03 3.43
N ALA A 254 14.11 -26.84 3.88
CA ALA A 254 12.72 -26.73 3.45
C ALA A 254 12.10 -25.37 3.83
N MET A 255 12.40 -24.86 5.03
CA MET A 255 12.00 -23.50 5.43
C MET A 255 12.59 -22.45 4.49
N SER A 256 13.85 -22.58 4.08
CA SER A 256 14.47 -21.64 3.13
C SER A 256 13.81 -21.67 1.76
N ILE A 257 13.52 -22.85 1.22
CA ILE A 257 12.79 -23.01 -0.04
C ILE A 257 11.39 -22.39 0.07
N ALA A 258 10.68 -22.64 1.18
CA ALA A 258 9.35 -22.09 1.42
C ALA A 258 9.38 -20.56 1.56
N ALA A 259 10.30 -20.03 2.36
CA ALA A 259 10.47 -18.59 2.54
C ALA A 259 10.80 -17.92 1.21
N LEU A 260 11.79 -18.43 0.48
CA LEU A 260 12.17 -17.88 -0.82
C LEU A 260 11.02 -17.94 -1.83
N GLY A 261 10.33 -19.08 -1.93
CA GLY A 261 9.17 -19.25 -2.82
C GLY A 261 8.03 -18.30 -2.48
N ALA A 262 7.75 -18.09 -1.18
CA ALA A 262 6.74 -17.14 -0.73
C ALA A 262 7.14 -15.69 -1.07
N ILE A 263 8.39 -15.31 -0.79
CA ILE A 263 8.90 -13.95 -1.04
C ILE A 263 8.87 -13.63 -2.54
N GLU A 264 9.45 -14.49 -3.37
CA GLU A 264 9.50 -14.26 -4.82
C GLU A 264 8.09 -14.20 -5.41
N SER A 265 7.20 -15.11 -5.00
CA SER A 265 5.84 -15.13 -5.53
C SER A 265 5.01 -13.90 -5.12
N LEU A 266 5.08 -13.49 -3.85
CA LEU A 266 4.33 -12.34 -3.36
C LEU A 266 4.89 -11.02 -3.90
N LEU A 267 6.21 -10.87 -4.01
CA LEU A 267 6.84 -9.71 -4.63
C LEU A 267 6.51 -9.63 -6.13
N CYS A 268 6.59 -10.74 -6.84
CA CYS A 268 6.16 -10.82 -8.23
C CYS A 268 4.70 -10.39 -8.38
N GLY A 269 3.83 -10.87 -7.50
CA GLY A 269 2.43 -10.49 -7.49
C GLY A 269 2.18 -9.02 -7.15
N ALA A 270 2.98 -8.40 -6.27
CA ALA A 270 2.90 -6.98 -5.95
C ALA A 270 3.33 -6.09 -7.14
N VAL A 271 4.45 -6.42 -7.79
CA VAL A 271 4.92 -5.69 -8.98
C VAL A 271 3.94 -5.85 -10.15
N ALA A 272 3.51 -7.07 -10.42
CA ALA A 272 2.57 -7.35 -11.49
C ALA A 272 1.16 -6.79 -11.22
N GLY A 273 0.76 -6.71 -9.95
CA GLY A 273 -0.48 -6.06 -9.55
C GLY A 273 -0.46 -4.56 -9.82
N ASN A 274 0.69 -3.89 -9.62
CA ASN A 274 0.86 -2.49 -10.02
C ASN A 274 0.85 -2.31 -11.55
N MET A 275 1.36 -3.28 -12.31
CA MET A 275 1.34 -3.24 -13.79
C MET A 275 -0.05 -3.45 -14.39
N THR A 276 -0.91 -4.25 -13.74
CA THR A 276 -2.23 -4.66 -14.27
C THR A 276 -3.41 -3.98 -13.60
N GLY A 277 -3.21 -3.37 -12.43
CA GLY A 277 -4.27 -2.88 -11.55
C GLY A 277 -5.02 -3.97 -10.78
N ILE A 278 -4.70 -5.26 -11.00
CA ILE A 278 -5.37 -6.39 -10.34
C ILE A 278 -4.56 -6.80 -9.10
N ARG A 279 -5.18 -6.76 -7.91
CA ARG A 279 -4.49 -7.16 -6.68
C ARG A 279 -4.36 -8.69 -6.57
N LEU A 280 -3.21 -9.14 -6.08
CA LEU A 280 -2.96 -10.54 -5.76
C LEU A 280 -3.71 -10.97 -4.49
N ASN A 281 -4.34 -12.15 -4.53
CA ASN A 281 -4.72 -12.85 -3.30
C ASN A 281 -3.51 -13.63 -2.74
N ASN A 282 -2.80 -13.02 -1.79
CA ASN A 282 -1.56 -13.57 -1.21
C ASN A 282 -1.72 -14.99 -0.67
N ASN A 283 -2.80 -15.25 0.08
CA ASN A 283 -2.98 -16.55 0.72
C ASN A 283 -3.26 -17.64 -0.31
N MET A 284 -4.06 -17.32 -1.34
CA MET A 284 -4.35 -18.26 -2.41
C MET A 284 -3.11 -18.58 -3.23
N GLU A 285 -2.28 -17.58 -3.47
CA GLU A 285 -1.00 -17.76 -4.12
C GLU A 285 -0.08 -18.70 -3.32
N LEU A 286 0.03 -18.52 -2.00
CA LEU A 286 0.83 -19.43 -1.17
C LEU A 286 0.31 -20.88 -1.20
N ILE A 287 -1.00 -21.09 -1.21
CA ILE A 287 -1.59 -22.42 -1.39
C ILE A 287 -1.25 -22.99 -2.77
N ALA A 288 -1.35 -22.18 -3.84
CA ALA A 288 -1.04 -22.59 -5.20
C ALA A 288 0.42 -23.04 -5.33
N GLN A 289 1.35 -22.22 -4.82
CA GLN A 289 2.78 -22.51 -4.79
C GLN A 289 3.06 -23.76 -3.92
N GLY A 290 2.39 -23.89 -2.79
CA GLY A 290 2.52 -25.04 -1.89
C GLY A 290 2.11 -26.35 -2.55
N ILE A 291 0.92 -26.38 -3.17
CA ILE A 291 0.41 -27.55 -3.89
C ILE A 291 1.29 -27.88 -5.10
N GLY A 292 1.72 -26.87 -5.87
CA GLY A 292 2.65 -27.07 -6.97
C GLY A 292 3.95 -27.73 -6.52
N ASN A 293 4.56 -27.22 -5.46
CA ASN A 293 5.82 -27.75 -4.91
C ASN A 293 5.67 -29.09 -4.18
N LEU A 294 4.45 -29.49 -3.83
CA LEU A 294 4.14 -30.86 -3.37
C LEU A 294 4.13 -31.85 -4.55
N ILE A 295 3.61 -31.43 -5.70
CA ILE A 295 3.38 -32.30 -6.87
C ILE A 295 4.63 -32.41 -7.75
N ILE A 296 5.31 -31.30 -8.04
CA ILE A 296 6.43 -31.24 -9.00
C ILE A 296 7.55 -32.27 -8.70
N PRO A 297 7.99 -32.48 -7.45
CA PRO A 297 9.03 -33.46 -7.13
C PRO A 297 8.65 -34.91 -7.48
N LEU A 298 7.36 -35.24 -7.47
CA LEU A 298 6.84 -36.56 -7.84
C LEU A 298 7.01 -36.87 -9.34
N PHE A 299 7.35 -35.86 -10.15
CA PHE A 299 7.66 -36.00 -11.57
C PHE A 299 9.15 -35.77 -11.87
N GLY A 300 9.97 -35.57 -10.85
CA GLY A 300 11.41 -35.30 -10.98
C GLY A 300 11.75 -33.83 -11.24
N GLY A 301 10.78 -32.93 -11.14
CA GLY A 301 11.03 -31.50 -11.23
C GLY A 301 11.65 -30.92 -9.96
N VAL A 302 12.25 -29.75 -10.10
CA VAL A 302 12.76 -28.91 -9.01
C VAL A 302 11.68 -27.94 -8.50
N PRO A 303 11.79 -27.40 -7.27
CA PRO A 303 10.86 -26.39 -6.78
C PRO A 303 10.61 -25.22 -7.76
N ALA A 304 9.35 -24.78 -7.81
CA ALA A 304 8.88 -23.68 -8.62
C ALA A 304 8.46 -22.48 -7.78
N THR A 305 8.55 -21.30 -8.38
CA THR A 305 8.03 -20.04 -7.84
C THR A 305 7.67 -19.09 -8.98
N ALA A 306 6.90 -18.02 -8.68
CA ALA A 306 6.56 -17.01 -9.68
C ALA A 306 7.77 -16.15 -10.04
N ALA A 307 7.90 -15.79 -11.31
CA ALA A 307 9.05 -15.01 -11.79
C ALA A 307 8.64 -13.71 -12.47
N ILE A 308 9.18 -12.60 -11.98
CA ILE A 308 8.89 -11.24 -12.47
C ILE A 308 9.09 -11.15 -13.99
N ALA A 309 10.18 -11.69 -14.53
CA ALA A 309 10.48 -11.60 -15.96
C ALA A 309 9.41 -12.28 -16.85
N ARG A 310 8.96 -13.47 -16.47
CA ARG A 310 7.96 -14.25 -17.23
C ARG A 310 6.57 -13.62 -17.10
N THR A 311 6.21 -13.20 -15.89
CA THR A 311 4.97 -12.47 -15.60
C THR A 311 4.93 -11.13 -16.34
N SER A 312 6.04 -10.39 -16.41
CA SER A 312 6.13 -9.13 -17.17
C SER A 312 5.92 -9.36 -18.67
N VAL A 313 6.49 -10.45 -19.23
CA VAL A 313 6.26 -10.83 -20.64
C VAL A 313 4.81 -11.20 -20.88
N ASN A 314 4.17 -11.93 -19.97
CA ASN A 314 2.74 -12.25 -20.06
C ASN A 314 1.91 -10.97 -20.19
N ILE A 315 2.08 -10.04 -19.25
CA ILE A 315 1.35 -8.77 -19.20
C ILE A 315 1.62 -7.92 -20.45
N LYS A 316 2.88 -7.78 -20.85
CA LYS A 316 3.27 -7.00 -22.04
C LYS A 316 2.83 -7.63 -23.36
N SER A 317 2.61 -8.94 -23.38
CA SER A 317 2.07 -9.65 -24.54
C SER A 317 0.54 -9.58 -24.61
N GLY A 318 -0.10 -8.87 -23.65
CA GLY A 318 -1.55 -8.67 -23.62
C GLY A 318 -2.33 -9.84 -23.01
N GLY A 319 -1.67 -10.70 -22.22
CA GLY A 319 -2.35 -11.78 -21.51
C GLY A 319 -3.39 -11.25 -20.52
N VAL A 320 -4.57 -11.87 -20.52
CA VAL A 320 -5.76 -11.37 -19.83
C VAL A 320 -6.16 -12.27 -18.66
N THR A 321 -6.07 -13.59 -18.85
CA THR A 321 -6.56 -14.58 -17.87
C THR A 321 -5.52 -15.61 -17.45
N ARG A 322 -5.83 -16.38 -16.41
CA ARG A 322 -5.08 -17.54 -15.93
C ARG A 322 -5.00 -18.69 -16.94
N VAL A 323 -5.68 -18.59 -18.09
CA VAL A 323 -5.46 -19.49 -19.22
C VAL A 323 -4.03 -19.35 -19.76
N VAL A 324 -3.42 -18.16 -19.66
CA VAL A 324 -2.05 -17.93 -20.17
C VAL A 324 -1.00 -18.84 -19.51
N PRO A 325 -0.86 -18.91 -18.16
CA PRO A 325 0.08 -19.82 -17.53
C PRO A 325 -0.18 -21.30 -17.87
N MET A 326 -1.45 -21.71 -18.06
CA MET A 326 -1.77 -23.06 -18.52
C MET A 326 -1.30 -23.31 -19.95
N LEU A 327 -1.62 -22.40 -20.88
CA LEU A 327 -1.17 -22.49 -22.27
C LEU A 327 0.35 -22.46 -22.37
N HIS A 328 1.01 -21.65 -21.54
CA HIS A 328 2.45 -21.69 -21.38
C HIS A 328 2.96 -23.09 -21.03
N GLY A 329 2.36 -23.75 -20.03
CA GLY A 329 2.70 -25.12 -19.65
C GLY A 329 2.43 -26.14 -20.76
N VAL A 330 1.30 -26.02 -21.47
CA VAL A 330 0.95 -26.88 -22.61
C VAL A 330 1.92 -26.70 -23.77
N VAL A 331 2.29 -25.47 -24.12
CA VAL A 331 3.24 -25.19 -25.21
C VAL A 331 4.62 -25.75 -24.87
N LEU A 332 5.07 -25.63 -23.62
CA LEU A 332 6.32 -26.25 -23.17
C LEU A 332 6.25 -27.78 -23.21
N LEU A 333 5.11 -28.37 -22.86
CA LEU A 333 4.91 -29.81 -22.97
C LEU A 333 4.99 -30.28 -24.43
N LEU A 334 4.33 -29.56 -25.34
CA LEU A 334 4.43 -29.84 -26.77
C LEU A 334 5.86 -29.68 -27.28
N ALA A 335 6.59 -28.66 -26.83
CA ALA A 335 8.00 -28.49 -27.16
C ALA A 335 8.85 -29.68 -26.65
N ALA A 336 8.60 -30.18 -25.44
CA ALA A 336 9.28 -31.36 -24.92
C ALA A 336 9.01 -32.60 -25.79
N LEU A 337 7.75 -32.85 -26.16
CA LEU A 337 7.37 -34.03 -26.93
C LEU A 337 7.86 -33.98 -28.39
N LEU A 338 7.79 -32.81 -29.02
CA LEU A 338 8.07 -32.64 -30.45
C LEU A 338 9.55 -32.29 -30.72
N LEU A 339 10.19 -31.54 -29.82
CA LEU A 339 11.53 -30.97 -30.03
C LEU A 339 12.60 -31.58 -29.11
N ALA A 340 12.32 -32.63 -28.32
CA ALA A 340 13.30 -33.28 -27.43
C ALA A 340 14.65 -33.58 -28.11
N GLY A 341 14.63 -34.08 -29.36
CA GLY A 341 15.84 -34.39 -30.11
C GLY A 341 16.70 -33.16 -30.44
N ILE A 342 16.05 -32.01 -30.68
CA ILE A 342 16.73 -30.74 -30.95
C ILE A 342 17.21 -30.12 -29.63
N ILE A 343 16.37 -30.14 -28.59
CA ILE A 343 16.72 -29.62 -27.26
C ILE A 343 17.94 -30.35 -26.69
N GLY A 344 18.05 -31.66 -26.92
CA GLY A 344 19.21 -32.42 -26.45
C GLY A 344 20.55 -32.06 -27.08
N GLN A 345 20.53 -31.38 -28.24
CA GLN A 345 21.74 -30.90 -28.92
C GLN A 345 22.16 -29.50 -28.47
N VAL A 346 21.41 -28.85 -27.58
CA VAL A 346 21.73 -27.52 -27.09
C VAL A 346 23.05 -27.56 -26.31
N PRO A 347 24.05 -26.73 -26.66
CA PRO A 347 25.32 -26.66 -25.93
C PRO A 347 25.12 -26.07 -24.52
N LEU A 348 25.76 -26.66 -23.51
CA LEU A 348 25.74 -26.14 -22.14
C LEU A 348 26.33 -24.72 -22.06
N ALA A 349 27.33 -24.43 -22.90
CA ALA A 349 27.90 -23.09 -23.04
C ALA A 349 26.86 -22.03 -23.45
N ALA A 350 25.88 -22.41 -24.29
CA ALA A 350 24.79 -21.51 -24.67
C ALA A 350 23.89 -21.19 -23.47
N LEU A 351 23.56 -22.18 -22.64
CA LEU A 351 22.81 -21.97 -21.39
C LEU A 351 23.59 -21.10 -20.39
N ALA A 352 24.91 -21.29 -20.30
CA ALA A 352 25.80 -20.43 -19.50
C ALA A 352 25.69 -18.95 -19.94
N GLY A 353 25.74 -18.68 -21.24
CA GLY A 353 25.53 -17.34 -21.80
C GLY A 353 24.17 -16.75 -21.43
N VAL A 354 23.10 -17.55 -21.49
CA VAL A 354 21.75 -17.12 -21.04
C VAL A 354 21.74 -16.75 -19.56
N LEU A 355 22.32 -17.59 -18.71
CA LEU A 355 22.33 -17.40 -17.26
C LEU A 355 23.21 -16.23 -16.82
N LEU A 356 24.33 -15.95 -17.49
CA LEU A 356 25.17 -14.78 -17.21
C LEU A 356 24.41 -13.47 -17.45
N VAL A 357 23.71 -13.35 -18.59
CA VAL A 357 22.88 -12.16 -18.88
C VAL A 357 21.70 -12.08 -17.92
N THR A 358 21.12 -13.23 -17.55
CA THR A 358 20.00 -13.28 -16.61
C THR A 358 20.42 -12.83 -15.21
N ALA A 359 21.56 -13.31 -14.70
CA ALA A 359 22.15 -12.88 -13.44
C ALA A 359 22.39 -11.36 -13.42
N TRP A 360 22.95 -10.80 -14.50
CA TRP A 360 23.14 -9.35 -14.61
C TRP A 360 21.82 -8.55 -14.57
N ARG A 361 20.77 -9.06 -15.22
CA ARG A 361 19.44 -8.41 -15.29
C ARG A 361 18.61 -8.59 -14.01
N MET A 362 18.90 -9.60 -13.21
CA MET A 362 18.26 -9.80 -11.91
C MET A 362 18.66 -8.70 -10.91
N ASN A 363 19.82 -8.06 -11.11
CA ASN A 363 20.28 -7.05 -10.19
C ASN A 363 19.45 -5.75 -10.27
N GLU A 364 19.06 -5.21 -9.12
CA GLU A 364 18.26 -3.99 -8.99
C GLU A 364 19.13 -2.72 -9.05
N TRP A 365 19.77 -2.49 -10.20
CA TRP A 365 20.72 -1.39 -10.40
C TRP A 365 20.15 -0.01 -10.01
N HIS A 366 18.86 0.23 -10.28
CA HIS A 366 18.19 1.49 -9.92
C HIS A 366 18.10 1.66 -8.40
N THR A 367 17.69 0.62 -7.69
CA THR A 367 17.56 0.61 -6.22
C THR A 367 18.92 0.80 -5.55
N ILE A 368 19.95 0.09 -6.02
CA ILE A 368 21.33 0.21 -5.51
C ILE A 368 21.86 1.62 -5.74
N ARG A 369 21.68 2.15 -6.95
CA ARG A 369 22.10 3.52 -7.29
C ARG A 369 21.37 4.56 -6.43
N PHE A 370 20.07 4.38 -6.19
CA PHE A 370 19.30 5.25 -5.30
C PHE A 370 19.89 5.27 -3.87
N TYR A 371 20.27 4.11 -3.32
CA TYR A 371 20.90 4.03 -1.99
C TYR A 371 22.24 4.76 -1.92
N VAL A 372 23.07 4.61 -2.96
CA VAL A 372 24.38 5.26 -3.06
C VAL A 372 24.25 6.76 -3.26
N ASP A 373 23.46 7.19 -4.25
CA ASP A 373 23.30 8.59 -4.64
C ASP A 373 22.69 9.44 -3.50
N HIS A 374 21.79 8.85 -2.69
CA HIS A 374 21.15 9.53 -1.55
C HIS A 374 21.83 9.25 -0.19
N ARG A 375 22.97 8.53 -0.18
CA ARG A 375 23.75 8.22 1.03
C ARG A 375 22.93 7.57 2.16
N LEU A 376 22.01 6.66 1.82
CA LEU A 376 21.18 5.96 2.79
C LEU A 376 21.99 4.88 3.53
N LYS A 377 22.77 5.31 4.54
CA LYS A 377 23.75 4.47 5.25
C LYS A 377 23.17 3.15 5.75
N HIS A 378 21.99 3.19 6.38
CA HIS A 378 21.33 1.99 6.90
C HIS A 378 20.94 0.99 5.79
N ALA A 379 20.44 1.50 4.66
CA ALA A 379 20.11 0.67 3.51
C ALA A 379 21.37 0.06 2.88
N LEU A 380 22.45 0.84 2.73
CA LEU A 380 23.73 0.34 2.22
C LEU A 380 24.34 -0.74 3.12
N ILE A 381 24.33 -0.54 4.45
CA ILE A 381 24.83 -1.54 5.41
C ILE A 381 24.03 -2.83 5.29
N ALA A 382 22.69 -2.76 5.35
CA ALA A 382 21.83 -3.94 5.21
C ALA A 382 22.05 -4.65 3.87
N PHE A 383 22.17 -3.89 2.77
CA PHE A 383 22.46 -4.41 1.43
C PHE A 383 23.81 -5.16 1.40
N PHE A 384 24.90 -4.52 1.83
CA PHE A 384 26.24 -5.10 1.76
C PHE A 384 26.40 -6.31 2.67
N ILE A 385 25.85 -6.27 3.89
CA ILE A 385 25.92 -7.41 4.78
C ILE A 385 25.14 -8.59 4.20
N THR A 386 23.94 -8.34 3.67
CA THR A 386 23.14 -9.41 3.03
C THR A 386 23.84 -9.96 1.80
N LEU A 387 24.44 -9.11 0.97
CA LEU A 387 25.23 -9.49 -0.21
C LEU A 387 26.40 -10.41 0.17
N VAL A 388 27.24 -9.97 1.12
CA VAL A 388 28.42 -10.73 1.56
C VAL A 388 28.00 -12.03 2.23
N ALA A 389 26.99 -11.99 3.12
CA ALA A 389 26.46 -13.19 3.76
C ALA A 389 25.93 -14.19 2.72
N THR A 390 25.27 -13.71 1.66
CA THR A 390 24.76 -14.58 0.58
C THR A 390 25.90 -15.26 -0.18
N VAL A 391 26.99 -14.54 -0.50
CA VAL A 391 28.09 -15.08 -1.31
C VAL A 391 29.02 -15.99 -0.50
N VAL A 392 29.24 -15.67 0.79
CA VAL A 392 30.25 -16.33 1.64
C VAL A 392 29.65 -17.45 2.49
N LEU A 393 28.39 -17.31 2.91
CA LEU A 393 27.70 -18.26 3.80
C LEU A 393 26.62 -19.04 3.04
N ASP A 394 26.08 -20.05 3.69
CA ASP A 394 24.88 -20.73 3.20
C ASP A 394 23.72 -19.76 3.06
N LEU A 395 22.95 -19.90 1.98
CA LEU A 395 21.83 -19.01 1.66
C LEU A 395 20.81 -18.88 2.82
N THR A 396 20.57 -19.97 3.54
CA THR A 396 19.70 -19.97 4.72
C THR A 396 20.23 -19.04 5.81
N GLN A 397 21.53 -19.09 6.08
CA GLN A 397 22.17 -18.20 7.06
C GLN A 397 22.13 -16.76 6.57
N ALA A 398 22.31 -16.54 5.26
CA ALA A 398 22.22 -15.21 4.66
C ALA A 398 20.84 -14.56 4.85
N ILE A 399 19.76 -15.32 4.66
CA ILE A 399 18.39 -14.83 4.90
C ILE A 399 18.19 -14.47 6.38
N LEU A 400 18.61 -15.35 7.30
CA LEU A 400 18.46 -15.12 8.74
C LEU A 400 19.26 -13.89 9.21
N ILE A 401 20.51 -13.76 8.74
CA ILE A 401 21.39 -12.62 9.06
C ILE A 401 20.84 -11.33 8.46
N GLY A 402 20.45 -11.34 7.18
CA GLY A 402 19.91 -10.16 6.49
C GLY A 402 18.62 -9.65 7.12
N PHE A 403 17.69 -10.55 7.43
CA PHE A 403 16.45 -10.23 8.13
C PHE A 403 16.71 -9.77 9.57
N GLY A 404 17.55 -10.49 10.32
CA GLY A 404 17.90 -10.15 11.70
C GLY A 404 18.51 -8.75 11.81
N ILE A 405 19.51 -8.44 10.97
CA ILE A 405 20.15 -7.13 10.94
C ILE A 405 19.17 -6.04 10.54
N SER A 406 18.30 -6.30 9.57
CA SER A 406 17.33 -5.29 9.16
C SER A 406 16.25 -5.04 10.21
N THR A 407 15.86 -6.09 10.95
CA THR A 407 15.00 -5.96 12.12
C THR A 407 15.69 -5.13 13.20
N LEU A 408 16.97 -5.38 13.49
CA LEU A 408 17.76 -4.60 14.45
C LEU A 408 17.91 -3.13 14.02
N ILE A 409 18.21 -2.87 12.75
CA ILE A 409 18.30 -1.51 12.20
C ILE A 409 16.94 -0.81 12.29
N PHE A 410 15.85 -1.50 11.94
CA PHE A 410 14.50 -0.95 12.04
C PHE A 410 14.14 -0.64 13.49
N MET A 411 14.44 -1.55 14.43
CA MET A 411 14.25 -1.32 15.87
C MET A 411 15.06 -0.12 16.36
N ALA A 412 16.31 0.01 15.93
CA ALA A 412 17.16 1.15 16.29
C ALA A 412 16.56 2.47 15.76
N GLN A 413 16.09 2.51 14.52
CA GLN A 413 15.44 3.69 13.93
C GLN A 413 14.13 4.05 14.62
N MET A 414 13.34 3.05 14.97
CA MET A 414 12.06 3.23 15.67
C MET A 414 12.24 3.62 17.15
N SER A 415 13.41 3.36 17.74
CA SER A 415 13.74 3.67 19.14
C SER A 415 14.07 5.13 19.43
N GLU A 416 13.99 6.02 18.44
CA GLU A 416 14.21 7.45 18.65
C GLU A 416 12.98 8.12 19.30
N LEU A 417 12.98 8.20 20.63
CA LEU A 417 12.10 9.08 21.38
C LEU A 417 12.69 10.49 21.39
N GLN A 418 11.99 11.43 20.75
CA GLN A 418 12.29 12.86 20.84
C GLN A 418 11.52 13.46 22.01
N ILE A 419 12.26 14.11 22.91
CA ILE A 419 11.72 14.76 24.10
C ILE A 419 12.02 16.25 24.00
N SER A 420 10.98 17.08 24.02
CA SER A 420 11.13 18.54 24.08
C SER A 420 10.57 19.07 25.39
N ARG A 421 11.44 19.61 26.24
CA ARG A 421 11.05 20.31 27.47
C ARG A 421 10.79 21.78 27.19
N LYS A 422 9.65 22.29 27.68
CA LYS A 422 9.28 23.69 27.66
C LYS A 422 8.95 24.11 29.10
N PRO A 423 9.82 24.88 29.78
CA PRO A 423 9.49 25.41 31.10
C PRO A 423 8.32 26.39 30.98
N VAL A 424 7.45 26.39 31.98
CA VAL A 424 6.30 27.30 32.06
C VAL A 424 6.73 28.53 32.86
N GLU A 425 6.87 29.66 32.17
CA GLU A 425 7.21 30.93 32.82
C GLU A 425 5.97 31.50 33.52
N VAL A 426 5.84 31.20 34.81
CA VAL A 426 4.72 31.62 35.66
C VAL A 426 4.54 33.15 35.65
N GLU A 427 5.63 33.91 35.58
CA GLU A 427 5.62 35.38 35.51
C GLU A 427 4.89 35.94 34.28
N ARG A 428 5.07 35.31 33.11
CA ARG A 428 4.37 35.70 31.87
C ARG A 428 2.89 35.37 31.92
N LEU A 429 2.50 34.27 32.56
CA LEU A 429 1.10 33.88 32.69
C LEU A 429 0.36 34.76 33.72
N THR A 430 1.06 35.14 34.79
CA THR A 430 0.55 36.07 35.80
C THR A 430 0.34 37.46 35.21
N ALA A 431 1.23 37.92 34.32
CA ALA A 431 1.09 39.19 33.61
C ALA A 431 -0.14 39.28 32.67
N VAL A 432 -0.73 38.13 32.29
CA VAL A 432 -1.91 38.04 31.42
C VAL A 432 -3.19 37.73 32.22
N GLY A 433 -3.11 37.70 33.56
CA GLY A 433 -4.28 37.60 34.45
C GLY A 433 -4.57 36.22 35.03
N HIS A 434 -3.68 35.24 34.87
CA HIS A 434 -3.81 33.92 35.50
C HIS A 434 -3.11 33.91 36.87
N GLN A 435 -3.84 33.61 37.95
CA GLN A 435 -3.24 33.39 39.27
C GLN A 435 -2.69 31.95 39.35
N PHE A 436 -1.53 31.76 39.96
CA PHE A 436 -0.91 30.44 40.15
C PHE A 436 -0.76 30.13 41.64
N VAL A 437 -1.20 28.94 42.05
CA VAL A 437 -1.33 28.55 43.47
C VAL A 437 -0.03 27.97 44.06
N HIS A 438 0.93 27.60 43.22
CA HIS A 438 2.25 27.09 43.66
C HIS A 438 3.40 28.06 43.35
N PRO A 439 3.49 29.22 44.04
CA PRO A 439 4.66 30.09 43.94
C PRO A 439 5.86 29.40 44.61
N GLY A 440 6.61 28.62 43.83
CA GLY A 440 7.86 27.97 44.29
C GLY A 440 8.19 26.60 43.68
N GLN A 441 7.33 26.00 42.85
CA GLN A 441 7.61 24.73 42.17
C GLN A 441 7.81 24.97 40.67
N ASP A 442 8.90 24.41 40.13
CA ASP A 442 9.17 24.45 38.69
C ASP A 442 8.11 23.64 37.94
N VAL A 443 7.46 24.26 36.95
CA VAL A 443 6.48 23.60 36.07
C VAL A 443 7.05 23.48 34.68
N ALA A 444 7.03 22.27 34.11
CA ALA A 444 7.56 22.02 32.78
C ALA A 444 6.66 21.11 31.95
N VAL A 445 6.48 21.47 30.67
CA VAL A 445 5.79 20.63 29.68
C VAL A 445 6.81 19.80 28.92
N TYR A 446 6.59 18.49 28.89
CA TYR A 446 7.36 17.51 28.14
C TYR A 446 6.55 17.05 26.94
N TYR A 447 6.95 17.47 25.74
CA TYR A 447 6.37 16.97 24.50
C TYR A 447 7.13 15.71 24.07
N LEU A 448 6.43 14.59 24.07
CA LEU A 448 6.95 13.28 23.69
C LEU A 448 6.55 12.97 22.24
N SER A 449 7.53 12.69 21.40
CA SER A 449 7.35 12.32 19.99
C SER A 449 8.17 11.09 19.65
N GLY A 450 7.50 9.98 19.36
CA GLY A 450 8.10 8.66 19.17
C GLY A 450 7.47 7.61 20.09
N PRO A 451 7.63 6.31 19.77
CA PRO A 451 7.08 5.23 20.58
C PRO A 451 7.77 5.15 21.95
N LEU A 452 6.99 4.91 23.01
CA LEU A 452 7.50 4.75 24.37
C LEU A 452 7.50 3.27 24.74
N PHE A 453 8.60 2.59 24.45
CA PHE A 453 8.75 1.15 24.63
C PHE A 453 10.12 0.79 25.20
N PHE A 454 10.39 -0.47 25.54
CA PHE A 454 11.58 -0.92 26.27
C PHE A 454 12.93 -0.35 25.75
N ALA A 455 13.06 -0.10 24.45
CA ALA A 455 14.29 0.42 23.85
C ALA A 455 14.52 1.93 24.08
N ALA A 456 13.46 2.69 24.32
CA ALA A 456 13.50 4.16 24.40
C ALA A 456 12.99 4.70 25.75
N ALA A 457 12.22 3.91 26.50
CA ALA A 457 11.52 4.36 27.70
C ALA A 457 12.48 4.94 28.76
N ARG A 458 13.64 4.31 28.97
CA ARG A 458 14.61 4.79 29.97
C ARG A 458 15.20 6.17 29.66
N ARG A 459 15.26 6.57 28.38
CA ARG A 459 15.69 7.92 28.00
C ARG A 459 14.75 8.99 28.57
N LEU A 460 13.47 8.68 28.75
CA LEU A 460 12.53 9.62 29.35
C LEU A 460 12.88 9.88 30.82
N VAL A 461 13.13 8.81 31.59
CA VAL A 461 13.56 8.93 32.99
C VAL A 461 14.85 9.74 33.07
N GLU A 462 15.91 9.33 32.37
CA GLU A 462 17.21 10.01 32.37
C GLU A 462 17.10 11.50 31.97
N PHE A 463 16.24 11.81 31.00
CA PHE A 463 16.03 13.16 30.54
C PHE A 463 15.27 14.01 31.58
N VAL A 464 14.25 13.46 32.24
CA VAL A 464 13.55 14.12 33.35
C VAL A 464 14.51 14.35 34.54
N GLU A 465 15.26 13.32 34.94
CA GLU A 465 16.20 13.39 36.07
C GLU A 465 17.32 14.41 35.88
N SER A 466 17.76 14.61 34.64
CA SER A 466 18.83 15.56 34.31
C SER A 466 18.35 17.01 34.19
N HIS A 467 17.04 17.26 34.05
CA HIS A 467 16.49 18.59 33.80
C HIS A 467 15.59 19.13 34.91
N ASP A 468 14.97 18.27 35.72
CA ASP A 468 14.04 18.66 36.77
C ASP A 468 14.30 17.92 38.09
N THR A 469 14.12 18.65 39.19
CA THR A 469 14.14 18.08 40.54
C THR A 469 12.85 17.32 40.83
N ALA A 470 12.88 16.43 41.83
CA ALA A 470 11.72 15.61 42.18
C ALA A 470 10.51 16.41 42.71
N ASN A 471 10.69 17.67 43.10
CA ASN A 471 9.61 18.57 43.54
C ASN A 471 8.95 19.37 42.40
N ALA A 472 9.37 19.18 41.16
CA ALA A 472 8.81 19.86 39.99
C ALA A 472 7.48 19.24 39.55
N THR A 473 6.57 20.06 39.01
CA THR A 473 5.33 19.58 38.39
C THR A 473 5.53 19.37 36.90
N LEU A 474 5.32 18.14 36.42
CA LEU A 474 5.57 17.75 35.04
C LEU A 474 4.26 17.57 34.27
N ILE A 475 4.16 18.18 33.11
CA ILE A 475 3.04 17.98 32.17
C ILE A 475 3.54 17.15 31.00
N LEU A 476 3.22 15.84 30.97
CA LEU A 476 3.62 14.93 29.90
C LEU A 476 2.60 14.98 28.77
N SER A 477 2.95 15.61 27.66
CA SER A 477 2.17 15.61 26.41
C SER A 477 2.55 14.39 25.56
N ILE A 478 1.67 13.40 25.54
CA ILE A 478 1.82 12.11 24.84
C ILE A 478 1.17 12.09 23.45
N ARG A 479 0.87 13.26 22.88
CA ARG A 479 0.29 13.42 21.53
C ARG A 479 1.09 12.73 20.43
N GLY A 480 2.42 12.79 20.52
CA GLY A 480 3.33 12.23 19.53
C GLY A 480 3.72 10.78 19.81
N VAL A 481 3.07 10.11 20.78
CA VAL A 481 3.41 8.75 21.19
C VAL A 481 2.41 7.76 20.57
N PRO A 482 2.76 7.09 19.45
CA PRO A 482 1.83 6.21 18.74
C PRO A 482 1.62 4.86 19.44
N LEU A 483 2.50 4.50 20.38
CA LEU A 483 2.51 3.20 21.06
C LEU A 483 3.21 3.32 22.41
N VAL A 484 2.65 2.64 23.42
CA VAL A 484 3.27 2.40 24.72
C VAL A 484 3.29 0.89 24.98
N ASP A 485 4.41 0.34 25.46
CA ASP A 485 4.51 -1.06 25.90
C ASP A 485 4.51 -1.18 27.43
N ALA A 486 4.62 -2.41 27.97
CA ALA A 486 4.65 -2.63 29.42
C ALA A 486 5.79 -1.87 30.12
N THR A 487 6.96 -1.74 29.50
CA THR A 487 8.08 -0.98 30.04
C THR A 487 7.82 0.53 29.99
N GLY A 488 7.16 1.02 28.94
CA GLY A 488 6.72 2.41 28.85
C GLY A 488 5.69 2.77 29.94
N VAL A 489 4.76 1.86 30.26
CA VAL A 489 3.83 2.01 31.39
C VAL A 489 4.60 2.12 32.72
N GLU A 490 5.56 1.22 32.94
CA GLU A 490 6.37 1.22 34.16
C GLU A 490 7.19 2.49 34.31
N VAL A 491 7.79 2.99 33.23
CA VAL A 491 8.52 4.26 33.23
C VAL A 491 7.62 5.45 33.53
N ILE A 492 6.39 5.47 33.01
CA ILE A 492 5.43 6.53 33.35
C ILE A 492 5.12 6.49 34.85
N ARG A 493 4.90 5.29 35.43
CA ARG A 493 4.71 5.12 36.87
C ARG A 493 5.91 5.56 37.68
N GLU A 494 7.11 5.16 37.28
CA GLU A 494 8.35 5.53 37.95
C GLU A 494 8.48 7.06 38.03
N ILE A 495 8.11 7.79 36.97
CA ILE A 495 8.09 9.26 36.96
C ILE A 495 6.99 9.81 37.88
N ILE A 496 5.78 9.24 37.85
CA ILE A 496 4.67 9.64 38.73
C ILE A 496 5.07 9.48 40.20
N ASP A 497 5.59 8.31 40.56
CA ASP A 497 6.03 7.99 41.92
C ASP A 497 7.17 8.89 42.37
N ARG A 498 8.21 9.04 41.54
CA ARG A 498 9.36 9.89 41.85
C ARG A 498 8.93 11.33 42.16
N GLN A 499 8.04 11.90 41.36
CA GLN A 499 7.62 13.28 41.50
C GLN A 499 6.71 13.45 42.71
N ARG A 500 5.74 12.54 42.91
CA ARG A 500 4.86 12.57 44.09
C ARG A 500 5.62 12.40 45.41
N HIS A 501 6.61 11.51 45.47
CA HIS A 501 7.47 11.35 46.65
C HIS A 501 8.36 12.58 46.91
N GLY A 502 8.77 13.29 45.85
CA GLY A 502 9.53 14.53 45.94
C GLY A 502 8.70 15.78 46.26
N GLY A 503 7.37 15.64 46.39
CA GLY A 503 6.44 16.74 46.62
C GLY A 503 6.03 17.52 45.36
N GLY A 504 6.42 17.04 44.18
CA GLY A 504 5.95 17.50 42.88
C GLY A 504 4.73 16.69 42.39
N ASP A 505 4.33 16.90 41.14
CA ASP A 505 3.15 16.26 40.57
C ASP A 505 3.31 15.96 39.07
N VAL A 506 2.47 15.09 38.51
CA VAL A 506 2.53 14.68 37.10
C VAL A 506 1.14 14.71 36.47
N LEU A 507 1.02 15.44 35.37
CA LEU A 507 -0.21 15.55 34.58
C LEU A 507 0.01 14.91 33.20
N LEU A 508 -0.95 14.10 32.75
CA LEU A 508 -0.92 13.48 31.42
C LEU A 508 -1.83 14.24 30.46
N THR A 509 -1.32 14.54 29.26
CA THR A 509 -2.10 15.28 28.26
C THR A 509 -2.03 14.71 26.85
N SER A 510 -3.07 14.97 26.06
CA SER A 510 -3.14 14.63 24.62
C SER A 510 -2.89 13.15 24.28
N MET A 511 -3.51 12.22 25.01
CA MET A 511 -3.41 10.78 24.72
C MET A 511 -4.16 10.39 23.45
N ASP A 512 -3.56 9.52 22.63
CA ASP A 512 -4.29 8.71 21.64
C ASP A 512 -5.14 7.64 22.35
N ASP A 513 -6.31 7.30 21.79
CA ASP A 513 -7.26 6.34 22.40
C ASP A 513 -6.63 4.97 22.68
N ARG A 514 -5.72 4.50 21.82
CA ARG A 514 -5.03 3.21 22.04
C ARG A 514 -4.13 3.25 23.26
N VAL A 515 -3.41 4.35 23.44
CA VAL A 515 -2.51 4.57 24.59
C VAL A 515 -3.31 4.78 25.85
N ARG A 516 -4.40 5.57 25.79
CA ARG A 516 -5.32 5.79 26.90
C ARG A 516 -5.89 4.47 27.42
N LEU A 517 -6.43 3.63 26.54
CA LEU A 517 -7.01 2.33 26.92
C LEU A 517 -5.97 1.41 27.58
N LEU A 518 -4.73 1.43 27.09
CA LEU A 518 -3.64 0.66 27.70
C LEU A 518 -3.32 1.16 29.12
N LEU A 519 -3.16 2.48 29.30
CA LEU A 519 -2.86 3.09 30.60
C LEU A 519 -4.01 2.93 31.59
N GLU A 520 -5.25 2.96 31.11
CA GLU A 520 -6.46 2.69 31.89
C GLU A 520 -6.48 1.24 32.38
N ARG A 521 -6.27 0.28 31.47
CA ARG A 521 -6.20 -1.15 31.81
C ARG A 521 -5.02 -1.46 32.73
N ALA A 522 -3.92 -0.73 32.60
CA ALA A 522 -2.77 -0.85 33.48
C ALA A 522 -3.01 -0.23 34.87
N GLY A 523 -4.04 0.61 35.05
CA GLY A 523 -4.38 1.28 36.30
C GLY A 523 -3.68 2.62 36.53
N VAL A 524 -2.86 3.10 35.58
CA VAL A 524 -2.11 4.36 35.71
C VAL A 524 -3.06 5.57 35.77
N LEU A 525 -4.15 5.54 34.99
CA LEU A 525 -5.11 6.66 34.99
C LEU A 525 -5.92 6.72 36.29
N ALA A 526 -6.22 5.57 36.90
CA ALA A 526 -6.92 5.51 38.19
C ALA A 526 -6.03 6.01 39.34
N GLU A 527 -4.73 5.72 39.27
CA GLU A 527 -3.71 6.18 40.22
C GLU A 527 -3.48 7.70 40.17
N LEU A 528 -3.53 8.28 38.97
CA LEU A 528 -3.47 9.73 38.77
C LEU A 528 -4.76 10.45 39.19
N GLY A 529 -5.91 9.86 38.87
CA GLY A 529 -7.21 10.49 39.07
C GLY A 529 -7.61 11.41 37.91
N PRO A 530 -8.92 11.70 37.76
CA PRO A 530 -9.45 12.45 36.62
C PRO A 530 -8.90 13.88 36.53
N ASP A 531 -8.54 14.49 37.66
CA ASP A 531 -8.06 15.87 37.75
C ASP A 531 -6.61 16.05 37.25
N HIS A 532 -5.92 14.96 36.90
CA HIS A 532 -4.54 14.97 36.38
C HIS A 532 -4.47 14.57 34.90
N ILE A 533 -5.63 14.41 34.25
CA ILE A 533 -5.74 13.96 32.87
C ILE A 533 -6.41 15.04 32.03
N PHE A 534 -5.69 15.58 31.05
CA PHE A 534 -6.17 16.69 30.23
C PHE A 534 -6.10 16.40 28.74
N TRP A 535 -6.99 17.04 27.99
CA TRP A 535 -6.94 16.95 26.53
C TRP A 535 -5.71 17.65 25.94
N SER A 536 -5.20 18.68 26.60
CA SER A 536 -4.16 19.55 26.08
C SER A 536 -3.34 20.19 27.20
N ALA A 537 -2.09 20.55 26.87
CA ALA A 537 -1.15 21.10 27.85
C ALA A 537 -1.60 22.46 28.41
N ASP A 538 -2.24 23.31 27.59
CA ASP A 538 -2.83 24.58 28.02
C ASP A 538 -3.91 24.41 29.09
N LYS A 539 -4.77 23.39 28.97
CA LYS A 539 -5.77 23.07 29.98
C LYS A 539 -5.16 22.57 31.28
N ALA A 540 -4.12 21.74 31.19
CA ALA A 540 -3.36 21.29 32.36
C ALA A 540 -2.70 22.47 33.08
N ILE A 541 -2.07 23.39 32.34
CA ILE A 541 -1.48 24.61 32.87
C ILE A 541 -2.55 25.49 33.54
N ALA A 542 -3.71 25.66 32.91
CA ALA A 542 -4.80 26.46 33.46
C ALA A 542 -5.41 25.85 34.73
N ALA A 543 -5.52 24.53 34.81
CA ALA A 543 -6.03 23.82 35.98
C ALA A 543 -5.13 24.03 37.22
N LEU A 544 -3.80 24.07 37.03
CA LEU A 544 -2.84 24.41 38.08
C LEU A 544 -3.01 25.84 38.63
N GLY A 545 -3.67 26.73 37.89
CA GLY A 545 -3.95 28.11 38.30
C GLY A 545 -5.32 28.35 38.95
N ALA A 546 -6.27 27.41 38.86
CA ALA A 546 -7.68 27.65 39.18
C ALA A 546 -8.13 27.26 40.60
N THR A 547 -7.27 26.68 41.44
CA THR A 547 -7.64 26.17 42.78
C THR A 547 -7.66 27.26 43.87
N VAL A 548 -8.66 28.15 43.86
CA VAL A 548 -9.11 28.90 45.07
C VAL A 548 -10.63 29.09 45.06
N SER A 549 -11.35 28.32 45.88
CA SER A 549 -12.51 28.80 46.64
C SER A 549 -12.99 27.74 47.64
N SER A 550 -12.67 27.90 48.92
CA SER A 550 -13.54 27.43 50.00
C SER A 550 -13.25 28.22 51.27
N GLU A 551 -14.09 29.23 51.54
CA GLU A 551 -14.38 29.66 52.91
C GLU A 551 -15.01 28.49 53.68
N PRO A 552 -14.78 28.35 54.99
CA PRO A 552 -15.37 27.29 55.78
C PRO A 552 -16.79 27.67 56.25
N PRO A 553 -17.80 26.78 56.19
CA PRO A 553 -19.04 26.96 56.93
C PRO A 553 -18.88 26.51 58.38
N ALA A 554 -19.69 27.11 59.24
CA ALA A 554 -19.66 27.09 60.69
C ALA A 554 -19.91 25.73 61.37
N GLU A 555 -19.47 25.67 62.64
CA GLU A 555 -19.66 24.60 63.64
C GLU A 555 -21.03 23.92 63.63
N ILE A 556 -21.04 22.59 63.59
CA ILE A 556 -22.10 21.76 64.19
C ILE A 556 -21.45 20.61 64.97
N THR A 557 -21.93 20.46 66.20
CA THR A 557 -21.48 19.63 67.32
C THR A 557 -21.62 18.11 67.10
N GLU A 558 -20.78 17.35 67.83
CA GLU A 558 -20.59 15.90 67.86
C GLU A 558 -21.85 15.01 67.99
N GLN A 559 -21.86 13.84 67.32
CA GLN A 559 -22.09 12.51 67.93
C GLN A 559 -21.76 11.32 66.97
N PRO A 560 -21.46 10.10 67.49
CA PRO A 560 -20.67 9.08 66.80
C PRO A 560 -21.47 7.98 66.08
N ILE A 561 -20.75 7.33 65.18
CA ILE A 561 -21.08 6.16 64.34
C ILE A 561 -21.48 4.94 65.19
N MET A 562 -22.65 4.33 64.93
CA MET A 562 -22.83 2.88 64.73
C MET A 562 -24.31 2.55 64.44
N GLU A 563 -24.61 2.00 63.27
CA GLU A 563 -25.41 0.77 63.07
C GLU A 563 -25.87 0.62 61.60
N SER A 564 -25.33 -0.42 60.97
CA SER A 564 -25.96 -1.27 59.94
C SER A 564 -26.57 -0.61 58.70
N LEU A 565 -25.95 -0.70 57.52
CA LEU A 565 -26.16 -1.84 56.60
C LEU A 565 -27.60 -2.36 56.63
N LEU A 566 -28.42 -1.99 55.63
CA LEU A 566 -29.34 -2.89 54.91
C LEU A 566 -30.16 -2.13 53.86
N MET A 567 -29.95 -2.51 52.59
CA MET A 567 -30.94 -2.58 51.51
C MET A 567 -31.59 -1.31 50.92
N ALA A 568 -31.31 -1.16 49.61
CA ALA A 568 -32.14 -0.61 48.53
C ALA A 568 -31.94 0.88 48.11
N PRO A 569 -32.11 1.18 46.80
CA PRO A 569 -31.33 2.19 46.10
C PRO A 569 -32.07 3.53 45.96
N PHE A 570 -31.36 4.63 46.20
CA PHE A 570 -31.76 5.97 45.81
C PHE A 570 -30.66 6.48 44.87
N ALA A 571 -30.89 6.71 43.57
CA ALA A 571 -31.77 7.72 43.01
C ALA A 571 -31.50 9.11 43.62
N GLU A 572 -30.26 9.58 43.49
CA GLU A 572 -29.95 11.00 43.69
C GLU A 572 -29.91 11.74 42.35
N LYS A 573 -30.72 12.80 42.32
CA LYS A 573 -30.92 13.77 41.26
C LYS A 573 -29.59 14.29 40.73
N MET A 574 -29.25 13.96 39.48
CA MET A 574 -28.51 14.88 38.63
C MET A 574 -29.39 16.12 38.46
N GLU A 575 -28.94 17.26 38.96
CA GLU A 575 -29.34 18.53 38.35
C GLU A 575 -28.97 18.45 36.86
N PRO A 576 -29.86 18.83 35.93
CA PRO A 576 -29.52 18.81 34.53
C PRO A 576 -28.34 19.74 34.34
N SER A 577 -27.19 19.15 34.01
CA SER A 577 -26.07 19.87 33.42
C SER A 577 -26.66 20.79 32.36
N ARG A 578 -26.33 22.09 32.43
CA ARG A 578 -26.63 23.01 31.33
C ARG A 578 -26.24 22.29 30.03
N PRO A 579 -27.15 22.17 29.04
CA PRO A 579 -26.83 21.46 27.82
C PRO A 579 -25.53 22.04 27.29
N ALA A 580 -24.56 21.18 27.00
CA ALA A 580 -23.36 21.59 26.29
C ALA A 580 -23.82 22.42 25.07
N PRO A 581 -23.21 23.59 24.80
CA PRO A 581 -23.61 24.38 23.63
C PRO A 581 -23.61 23.47 22.41
N ASP A 582 -24.67 23.56 21.59
CA ASP A 582 -24.83 22.76 20.39
C ASP A 582 -23.50 22.77 19.62
N ALA A 583 -23.01 21.61 19.18
CA ALA A 583 -21.75 21.49 18.46
C ALA A 583 -21.67 22.46 17.26
N LEU A 584 -22.84 22.84 16.71
CA LEU A 584 -23.00 23.79 15.62
C LEU A 584 -22.79 25.28 16.01
N ASP A 585 -22.88 25.62 17.29
CA ASP A 585 -22.72 26.99 17.79
C ASP A 585 -21.27 27.35 18.14
N ARG A 586 -20.35 26.39 17.97
CA ARG A 586 -18.91 26.60 18.17
C ARG A 586 -18.34 27.61 17.17
N PRO A 587 -17.36 28.43 17.56
CA PRO A 587 -16.66 29.31 16.64
C PRO A 587 -15.92 28.55 15.53
N VAL A 588 -15.90 29.12 14.33
CA VAL A 588 -15.11 28.63 13.19
C VAL A 588 -13.62 28.57 13.52
N ALA A 589 -13.13 29.49 14.35
CA ALA A 589 -11.75 29.53 14.83
C ALA A 589 -11.26 28.20 15.45
N ASP A 590 -12.16 27.46 16.11
CA ASP A 590 -11.83 26.22 16.81
C ASP A 590 -11.60 25.02 15.87
N VAL A 591 -12.13 25.12 14.64
CA VAL A 591 -12.17 24.00 13.67
C VAL A 591 -11.39 24.31 12.40
N MET A 592 -11.22 25.59 12.06
CA MET A 592 -10.52 26.00 10.85
C MET A 592 -9.06 25.57 10.85
N ARG A 593 -8.48 25.42 9.65
CA ARG A 593 -7.03 25.30 9.49
C ARG A 593 -6.42 26.68 9.42
N THR A 594 -5.40 26.93 10.23
CA THR A 594 -4.69 28.21 10.31
C THR A 594 -3.57 28.31 9.26
N GLU A 595 -2.93 27.19 8.92
CA GLU A 595 -1.92 27.13 7.86
C GLU A 595 -2.58 27.04 6.49
N VAL A 596 -2.75 28.19 5.83
CA VAL A 596 -3.30 28.29 4.48
C VAL A 596 -2.20 28.70 3.52
N VAL A 597 -1.89 27.83 2.55
CA VAL A 597 -0.98 28.18 1.46
C VAL A 597 -1.70 29.14 0.51
N THR A 598 -1.08 30.29 0.25
CA THR A 598 -1.63 31.39 -0.56
C THR A 598 -0.72 31.75 -1.72
N VAL A 599 -1.23 32.56 -2.65
CA VAL A 599 -0.46 33.12 -3.78
C VAL A 599 -0.66 34.62 -3.91
N SER A 600 0.35 35.32 -4.44
CA SER A 600 0.25 36.73 -4.81
C SER A 600 -0.63 36.92 -6.06
N PRO A 601 -1.34 38.05 -6.22
CA PRO A 601 -2.03 38.38 -7.47
C PRO A 601 -1.11 38.40 -8.69
N ASP A 602 0.18 38.64 -8.51
CA ASP A 602 1.16 38.70 -9.61
C ASP A 602 1.80 37.33 -9.92
N ALA A 603 1.49 36.29 -9.15
CA ALA A 603 2.04 34.95 -9.34
C ALA A 603 1.67 34.41 -10.73
N SER A 604 2.64 33.81 -11.44
CA SER A 604 2.39 33.26 -12.78
C SER A 604 1.48 32.04 -12.73
N ALA A 605 0.75 31.77 -13.81
CA ALA A 605 -0.05 30.56 -13.94
C ALA A 605 0.78 29.27 -13.71
N ALA A 606 2.04 29.26 -14.14
CA ALA A 606 2.95 28.13 -13.95
C ALA A 606 3.29 27.92 -12.47
N ASP A 607 3.57 28.99 -11.72
CA ASP A 607 3.85 28.91 -10.28
C ASP A 607 2.63 28.45 -9.49
N ILE A 608 1.44 28.95 -9.86
CA ILE A 608 0.17 28.55 -9.24
C ILE A 608 -0.10 27.07 -9.48
N VAL A 609 0.09 26.59 -10.72
CA VAL A 609 -0.04 25.18 -11.08
C VAL A 609 0.97 24.35 -10.32
N ALA A 610 2.26 24.72 -10.31
CA ALA A 610 3.32 24.04 -9.59
C ALA A 610 3.02 23.92 -8.09
N LEU A 611 2.51 24.98 -7.47
CA LEU A 611 2.21 25.01 -6.04
C LEU A 611 1.00 24.12 -5.67
N LEU A 612 -0.08 24.16 -6.47
CA LEU A 612 -1.23 23.26 -6.31
C LEU A 612 -0.80 21.80 -6.44
N LEU A 613 0.07 21.54 -7.41
CA LEU A 613 0.63 20.25 -7.75
C LEU A 613 1.53 19.70 -6.63
N GLN A 614 2.56 20.45 -6.23
CA GLN A 614 3.53 20.05 -5.19
C GLN A 614 2.87 19.81 -3.83
N LYS A 615 1.87 20.63 -3.48
CA LYS A 615 1.20 20.55 -2.18
C LYS A 615 -0.06 19.67 -2.19
N GLY A 616 -0.45 19.12 -3.36
CA GLY A 616 -1.64 18.29 -3.50
C GLY A 616 -2.96 19.04 -3.22
N TYR A 617 -2.97 20.36 -3.37
CA TYR A 617 -4.14 21.19 -3.15
C TYR A 617 -4.97 21.37 -4.43
N ARG A 618 -6.25 21.72 -4.26
CA ARG A 618 -7.22 21.94 -5.36
C ARG A 618 -7.73 23.38 -5.47
N SER A 619 -7.29 24.23 -4.56
CA SER A 619 -7.57 25.67 -4.58
C SER A 619 -6.54 26.42 -3.76
N LEU A 620 -6.27 27.67 -4.15
CA LEU A 620 -5.40 28.60 -3.44
C LEU A 620 -6.09 29.95 -3.28
N PRO A 621 -6.13 30.53 -2.07
CA PRO A 621 -6.50 31.92 -1.87
C PRO A 621 -5.41 32.85 -2.45
N VAL A 622 -5.84 33.93 -3.07
CA VAL A 622 -4.98 34.99 -3.60
C VAL A 622 -5.01 36.14 -2.61
N VAL A 623 -3.85 36.52 -2.09
CA VAL A 623 -3.71 37.53 -1.04
C VAL A 623 -2.80 38.67 -1.50
N ALA A 624 -3.16 39.90 -1.13
CA ALA A 624 -2.29 41.06 -1.30
C ALA A 624 -1.10 40.99 -0.32
N GLU A 625 -0.06 41.78 -0.57
CA GLU A 625 1.13 41.87 0.30
C GLU A 625 0.80 42.20 1.77
N ASN A 626 -0.28 42.96 2.00
CA ASN A 626 -0.74 43.32 3.34
C ASN A 626 -1.60 42.24 4.04
N GLY A 627 -1.69 41.03 3.46
CA GLY A 627 -2.44 39.87 3.96
C GLY A 627 -3.93 39.88 3.65
N ARG A 628 -4.44 40.89 2.92
CA ARG A 628 -5.86 40.98 2.55
C ARG A 628 -6.22 39.96 1.49
N LEU A 629 -7.33 39.25 1.68
CA LEU A 629 -7.84 38.29 0.68
C LEU A 629 -8.41 39.03 -0.54
N LEU A 630 -7.91 38.72 -1.73
CA LEU A 630 -8.33 39.30 -3.00
C LEU A 630 -9.22 38.36 -3.82
N GLY A 631 -8.93 37.05 -3.80
CA GLY A 631 -9.59 36.08 -4.66
C GLY A 631 -9.33 34.62 -4.26
N ILE A 632 -9.91 33.67 -4.98
CA ILE A 632 -9.55 32.24 -4.90
C ILE A 632 -9.34 31.71 -6.31
N ILE A 633 -8.32 30.87 -6.49
CA ILE A 633 -8.09 30.09 -7.70
C ILE A 633 -8.39 28.62 -7.40
N THR A 634 -9.20 27.97 -8.23
CA THR A 634 -9.51 26.54 -8.13
C THR A 634 -9.05 25.77 -9.37
N ASP A 635 -9.01 24.43 -9.31
CA ASP A 635 -8.82 23.57 -10.49
C ASP A 635 -9.76 23.96 -11.65
N GLY A 636 -10.99 24.38 -11.34
CA GLY A 636 -11.98 24.78 -12.34
C GLY A 636 -11.66 26.13 -13.00
N ASP A 637 -11.03 27.04 -12.28
CA ASP A 637 -10.63 28.34 -12.82
C ASP A 637 -9.42 28.20 -13.74
N LEU A 638 -8.49 27.31 -13.38
CA LEU A 638 -7.36 26.95 -14.24
C LEU A 638 -7.82 26.27 -15.54
N LEU A 639 -8.82 25.38 -15.47
CA LEU A 639 -9.41 24.79 -16.67
C LEU A 639 -10.09 25.82 -17.57
N ARG A 640 -10.89 26.72 -16.99
CA ARG A 640 -11.67 27.70 -17.77
C ARG A 640 -10.86 28.87 -18.28
N ARG A 641 -9.94 29.38 -17.46
CA ARG A 641 -9.24 30.65 -17.71
C ARG A 641 -7.81 30.43 -18.17
N ALA A 642 -7.09 29.48 -17.57
CA ALA A 642 -5.74 29.10 -18.03
C ALA A 642 -5.77 28.09 -19.19
N ASN A 643 -6.94 27.68 -19.65
CA ASN A 643 -7.15 26.71 -20.75
C ASN A 643 -6.32 25.42 -20.55
N LEU A 644 -6.26 24.94 -19.31
CA LEU A 644 -5.64 23.66 -18.98
C LEU A 644 -6.47 22.53 -19.59
N SER A 645 -5.79 21.52 -20.12
CA SER A 645 -6.47 20.45 -20.85
C SER A 645 -7.13 19.41 -19.92
N THR A 646 -6.74 19.31 -18.64
CA THR A 646 -7.40 18.47 -17.62
C THR A 646 -7.23 19.03 -16.19
N ARG A 647 -8.03 18.54 -15.23
CA ARG A 647 -7.85 18.85 -13.80
C ARG A 647 -6.47 18.41 -13.32
N LEU A 648 -5.93 19.11 -12.33
CA LEU A 648 -4.69 18.73 -11.65
C LEU A 648 -4.94 17.46 -10.80
N THR A 649 -4.14 16.43 -11.03
CA THR A 649 -4.17 15.16 -10.29
C THR A 649 -2.82 14.92 -9.65
N PRO A 650 -2.73 14.62 -8.33
CA PRO A 650 -1.44 14.43 -7.65
C PRO A 650 -0.65 13.19 -8.09
N ALA A 651 -1.24 12.27 -8.86
CA ALA A 651 -0.76 10.90 -9.05
C ALA A 651 -0.22 10.57 -10.46
N GLY A 652 0.20 11.55 -11.27
CA GLY A 652 0.69 11.30 -12.64
C GLY A 652 2.12 11.76 -12.89
N ASP A 653 2.86 11.03 -13.72
CA ASP A 653 4.23 11.34 -14.18
C ASP A 653 4.33 12.55 -15.15
N ASP A 654 3.24 13.31 -15.31
CA ASP A 654 3.05 14.28 -16.40
C ASP A 654 3.23 15.75 -15.98
N TRP A 655 3.90 16.01 -14.85
CA TRP A 655 4.12 17.36 -14.31
C TRP A 655 4.72 18.33 -15.35
N GLY A 656 5.64 17.82 -16.19
CA GLY A 656 6.30 18.60 -17.23
C GLY A 656 5.35 19.09 -18.32
N GLN A 657 4.39 18.26 -18.76
CA GLN A 657 3.40 18.67 -19.77
C GLN A 657 2.45 19.73 -19.21
N ARG A 658 2.05 19.62 -17.94
CA ARG A 658 1.13 20.57 -17.29
C ARG A 658 1.74 21.94 -17.11
N LEU A 659 3.01 21.99 -16.74
CA LEU A 659 3.76 23.24 -16.66
C LEU A 659 3.95 23.84 -18.06
N ALA A 660 4.25 23.02 -19.07
CA ALA A 660 4.37 23.49 -20.45
C ALA A 660 3.07 24.09 -21.02
N GLU A 661 1.88 23.55 -20.68
CA GLU A 661 0.57 24.08 -21.13
C GLU A 661 0.28 25.50 -20.66
N VAL A 662 0.91 25.94 -19.57
CA VAL A 662 0.74 27.27 -18.97
C VAL A 662 1.99 28.14 -19.01
N ALA A 663 3.15 27.59 -19.41
CA ALA A 663 4.44 28.27 -19.43
C ALA A 663 4.47 29.50 -20.36
N ASP A 664 3.84 29.41 -21.53
CA ASP A 664 3.81 30.50 -22.53
C ASP A 664 2.64 31.48 -22.34
N LYS A 665 1.83 31.31 -21.28
CA LYS A 665 0.64 32.15 -21.05
C LYS A 665 0.98 33.29 -20.08
N SER A 666 0.82 34.53 -20.53
CA SER A 666 0.98 35.74 -19.71
C SER A 666 -0.20 35.97 -18.75
N MET A 667 -0.59 34.94 -17.99
CA MET A 667 -1.68 35.00 -17.02
C MET A 667 -1.12 35.00 -15.61
N THR A 668 -1.63 35.92 -14.79
CA THR A 668 -1.27 36.03 -13.37
C THR A 668 -2.42 35.56 -12.48
N GLY A 669 -2.15 35.43 -11.18
CA GLY A 669 -3.15 35.13 -10.16
C GLY A 669 -4.36 36.05 -10.22
N ALA A 670 -4.17 37.34 -10.50
CA ALA A 670 -5.23 38.33 -10.66
C ALA A 670 -6.18 38.00 -11.82
N ASN A 671 -5.66 37.53 -12.95
CA ASN A 671 -6.46 37.13 -14.11
C ASN A 671 -7.18 35.79 -13.88
N LEU A 672 -6.60 34.91 -13.07
CA LEU A 672 -7.11 33.56 -12.82
C LEU A 672 -8.11 33.47 -11.66
N MET A 673 -8.05 34.38 -10.70
CA MET A 673 -8.85 34.30 -9.47
C MET A 673 -10.33 34.64 -9.67
N THR A 674 -11.20 33.96 -8.91
CA THR A 674 -12.60 34.33 -8.77
C THR A 674 -12.75 35.33 -7.63
N ALA A 675 -13.44 36.45 -7.90
CA ALA A 675 -13.81 37.49 -6.93
C ALA A 675 -15.19 38.08 -7.31
N PRO A 676 -16.00 38.56 -6.35
CA PRO A 676 -15.77 38.60 -4.91
C PRO A 676 -15.82 37.19 -4.27
N VAL A 677 -15.08 37.01 -3.17
CA VAL A 677 -15.00 35.74 -2.45
C VAL A 677 -15.97 35.75 -1.28
N VAL A 678 -16.77 34.69 -1.15
CA VAL A 678 -17.55 34.44 0.05
C VAL A 678 -16.60 34.02 1.17
N THR A 679 -16.58 34.79 2.25
CA THR A 679 -15.72 34.57 3.43
C THR A 679 -16.57 34.44 4.68
N ILE A 680 -15.92 34.04 5.78
CA ILE A 680 -16.56 33.95 7.09
C ILE A 680 -15.62 34.48 8.18
N PRO A 681 -16.11 35.22 9.20
CA PRO A 681 -15.24 35.63 10.30
C PRO A 681 -14.88 34.45 11.22
N ALA A 682 -13.72 34.51 11.86
CA ALA A 682 -13.26 33.45 12.77
C ALA A 682 -14.19 33.25 13.99
N THR A 683 -14.91 34.31 14.38
CA THR A 683 -15.88 34.33 15.46
C THR A 683 -17.28 33.82 15.07
N ALA A 684 -17.56 33.62 13.78
CA ALA A 684 -18.83 33.05 13.34
C ALA A 684 -18.98 31.60 13.79
N THR A 685 -20.23 31.12 13.89
CA THR A 685 -20.51 29.74 14.30
C THR A 685 -20.34 28.75 13.15
N LEU A 686 -20.14 27.46 13.47
CA LEU A 686 -20.14 26.40 12.46
C LEU A 686 -21.47 26.34 11.68
N ARG A 687 -22.59 26.63 12.35
CA ARG A 687 -23.91 26.77 11.71
C ARG A 687 -23.87 27.81 10.60
N GLN A 688 -23.35 29.01 10.89
CA GLN A 688 -23.20 30.07 9.89
C GLN A 688 -22.26 29.66 8.74
N ALA A 689 -21.18 28.94 9.04
CA ALA A 689 -20.28 28.39 8.03
C ALA A 689 -20.97 27.39 7.10
N MET A 690 -21.78 26.50 7.67
CA MET A 690 -22.56 25.51 6.92
C MET A 690 -23.59 26.18 6.01
N THR A 691 -24.36 27.13 6.54
CA THR A 691 -25.34 27.90 5.77
C THR A 691 -24.67 28.56 4.56
N GLN A 692 -23.55 29.26 4.77
CA GLN A 692 -22.78 29.88 3.68
C GLN A 692 -22.28 28.84 2.65
N MET A 693 -21.81 27.68 3.10
CA MET A 693 -21.36 26.59 2.21
C MET A 693 -22.49 25.93 1.41
N ILE A 694 -23.71 25.89 1.94
CA ILE A 694 -24.88 25.31 1.27
C ILE A 694 -25.47 26.32 0.29
N THR A 695 -25.78 27.53 0.77
CA THR A 695 -26.39 28.62 -0.02
C THR A 695 -25.56 28.94 -1.26
N HIS A 696 -24.23 29.03 -1.11
CA HIS A 696 -23.33 29.34 -2.22
C HIS A 696 -22.75 28.08 -2.91
N SER A 697 -23.20 26.88 -2.53
CA SER A 697 -22.70 25.61 -3.05
C SER A 697 -21.17 25.44 -2.93
N LEU A 698 -20.56 26.04 -1.91
CA LEU A 698 -19.12 26.07 -1.68
C LEU A 698 -18.65 24.85 -0.89
N LYS A 699 -17.54 24.25 -1.31
CA LYS A 699 -16.92 23.11 -0.62
C LYS A 699 -16.06 23.54 0.59
N ARG A 700 -15.70 24.81 0.63
CA ARG A 700 -14.69 25.41 1.50
C ARG A 700 -14.91 26.92 1.57
N LEU A 701 -14.60 27.52 2.72
CA LEU A 701 -14.67 28.95 2.99
C LEU A 701 -13.32 29.44 3.53
N PRO A 702 -12.76 30.52 2.98
CA PRO A 702 -11.72 31.28 3.65
C PRO A 702 -12.27 31.97 4.88
N VAL A 703 -11.51 31.88 5.96
CA VAL A 703 -11.80 32.54 7.23
C VAL A 703 -10.99 33.83 7.29
N VAL A 704 -11.65 34.95 7.55
CA VAL A 704 -11.02 36.27 7.55
C VAL A 704 -11.23 37.00 8.87
N ASP A 705 -10.26 37.82 9.26
CA ASP A 705 -10.40 38.78 10.35
C ASP A 705 -9.97 40.17 9.84
N GLY A 706 -10.84 41.16 9.98
CA GLY A 706 -10.61 42.49 9.38
C GLY A 706 -10.32 42.48 7.87
N GLY A 707 -10.79 41.46 7.13
CA GLY A 707 -10.52 41.27 5.69
C GLY A 707 -9.17 40.60 5.37
N ARG A 708 -8.35 40.29 6.39
CA ARG A 708 -7.13 39.48 6.25
C ARG A 708 -7.45 38.01 6.37
N LEU A 709 -6.79 37.17 5.57
CA LEU A 709 -6.97 35.73 5.65
C LEU A 709 -6.31 35.18 6.92
N VAL A 710 -7.08 34.53 7.79
CA VAL A 710 -6.60 33.94 9.06
C VAL A 710 -6.77 32.42 9.11
N GLY A 711 -7.55 31.84 8.19
CA GLY A 711 -7.71 30.40 8.13
C GLY A 711 -8.58 29.95 6.97
N TRP A 712 -8.87 28.65 6.96
CA TRP A 712 -9.69 28.01 5.94
C TRP A 712 -10.47 26.85 6.54
N ILE A 713 -11.78 26.78 6.28
CA ILE A 713 -12.66 25.73 6.79
C ILE A 713 -13.36 25.02 5.64
N SER A 714 -13.44 23.69 5.69
CA SER A 714 -14.13 22.88 4.68
C SER A 714 -15.26 22.04 5.26
N ARG A 715 -16.16 21.55 4.39
CA ARG A 715 -17.29 20.70 4.79
C ARG A 715 -16.85 19.48 5.62
N ILE A 716 -15.66 18.91 5.34
CA ILE A 716 -15.17 17.74 6.08
C ILE A 716 -14.58 18.12 7.43
N ASP A 717 -14.02 19.32 7.57
CA ASP A 717 -13.51 19.80 8.86
C ASP A 717 -14.70 20.05 9.82
N ILE A 718 -15.80 20.63 9.31
CA ILE A 718 -17.07 20.79 10.06
C ILE A 718 -17.65 19.43 10.46
N LEU A 719 -17.83 18.52 9.50
CA LEU A 719 -18.38 17.19 9.79
C LEU A 719 -17.51 16.40 10.79
N ARG A 720 -16.18 16.52 10.71
CA ARG A 720 -15.27 15.89 11.66
C ARG A 720 -15.39 16.50 13.06
N ALA A 721 -15.51 17.83 13.15
CA ALA A 721 -15.68 18.50 14.43
C ALA A 721 -16.98 18.08 15.14
N ILE A 722 -18.05 17.83 14.38
CA ILE A 722 -19.33 17.34 14.90
C ILE A 722 -19.20 15.88 15.35
N GLY A 723 -18.65 15.00 14.49
CA GLY A 723 -18.50 13.57 14.81
C GLY A 723 -17.50 13.24 15.92
N GLN A 724 -16.64 14.18 16.34
CA GLN A 724 -15.67 14.01 17.44
C GLN A 724 -16.24 14.38 18.83
N HIS A 725 -17.43 15.00 18.91
CA HIS A 725 -17.99 15.52 20.16
C HIS A 725 -19.20 14.74 20.71
N GLN A 726 -19.62 13.66 20.07
CA GLN A 726 -20.75 12.83 20.52
C GLN A 726 -20.28 11.48 21.05
N SER A 727 -20.74 11.12 22.26
CA SER A 727 -20.74 9.73 22.73
C SER A 727 -21.59 8.89 21.78
N LEU A 728 -21.02 7.78 21.31
CA LEU A 728 -21.51 6.95 20.20
C LEU A 728 -22.87 6.24 20.43
N ASP A 729 -23.65 6.62 21.44
CA ASP A 729 -24.93 6.01 21.83
C ASP A 729 -26.14 6.98 21.80
N GLU A 730 -25.97 8.27 21.49
CA GLU A 730 -27.09 9.22 21.38
C GLU A 730 -27.38 9.63 19.92
N PRO A 731 -28.63 9.47 19.41
CA PRO A 731 -29.02 9.96 18.10
C PRO A 731 -29.06 11.50 18.06
N LEU A 732 -28.66 12.09 16.93
CA LEU A 732 -28.73 13.54 16.68
C LEU A 732 -30.13 14.09 17.03
N THR A 733 -30.19 14.92 18.07
CA THR A 733 -31.42 15.61 18.47
C THR A 733 -31.44 17.00 17.83
N TYR A 734 -32.37 17.24 16.91
CA TYR A 734 -32.50 18.51 16.18
C TYR A 734 -33.54 19.40 16.86
N GLN A 735 -33.15 20.64 17.19
CA GLN A 735 -34.10 21.70 17.54
C GLN A 735 -34.63 22.32 16.25
N THR A 736 -35.86 21.99 15.90
CA THR A 736 -36.69 22.88 15.07
C THR A 736 -37.31 23.90 16.01
N ASP A 737 -36.99 25.18 15.82
CA ASP A 737 -37.75 26.28 16.39
C ASP A 737 -39.13 26.30 15.74
N ASP A 738 -40.03 25.43 16.17
CA ASP A 738 -41.46 25.68 16.20
C ASP A 738 -42.22 24.59 16.98
N ILE A 739 -43.08 25.09 17.85
CA ILE A 739 -44.17 24.50 18.64
C ILE A 739 -44.63 23.09 18.19
N LEU A 740 -44.52 22.12 19.11
CA LEU A 740 -45.25 20.83 19.16
C LEU A 740 -45.37 20.05 17.83
N VAL A 741 -44.28 19.44 17.35
CA VAL A 741 -44.34 18.37 16.36
C VAL A 741 -43.44 17.21 16.78
N ASP A 742 -43.99 16.00 16.63
CA ASP A 742 -43.39 14.68 16.87
C ASP A 742 -41.89 14.63 16.50
N ARG A 743 -41.04 14.10 17.40
CA ARG A 743 -39.59 13.94 17.20
C ARG A 743 -39.32 13.00 16.02
N ARG A 744 -39.23 13.55 14.80
CA ARG A 744 -38.96 12.76 13.60
C ARG A 744 -37.46 12.48 13.50
N VAL A 745 -37.06 11.22 13.62
CA VAL A 745 -35.68 10.78 13.37
C VAL A 745 -35.38 10.97 11.89
N ILE A 746 -34.43 11.86 11.56
CA ILE A 746 -33.97 12.07 10.19
C ILE A 746 -33.12 10.86 9.78
N THR A 747 -33.49 10.22 8.67
CA THR A 747 -32.79 9.06 8.10
C THR A 747 -32.06 9.43 6.82
N THR A 748 -31.24 8.52 6.29
CA THR A 748 -30.65 8.68 4.96
C THR A 748 -31.71 8.88 3.86
N ALA A 749 -32.92 8.30 4.01
CA ALA A 749 -34.05 8.51 3.10
C ALA A 749 -34.45 9.99 2.96
N ASP A 750 -34.34 10.75 4.04
CA ASP A 750 -34.76 12.16 4.10
C ASP A 750 -33.71 13.09 3.48
N LEU A 751 -32.45 12.64 3.42
CA LEU A 751 -31.29 13.44 3.01
C LEU A 751 -30.73 13.06 1.62
N MET A 752 -31.03 11.86 1.14
CA MET A 752 -30.56 11.36 -0.15
C MET A 752 -31.20 12.11 -1.32
N HIS A 753 -30.50 12.15 -2.44
CA HIS A 753 -31.10 12.62 -3.71
C HIS A 753 -31.55 11.40 -4.49
N ARG A 754 -32.78 11.46 -5.01
CA ARG A 754 -33.43 10.35 -5.72
C ARG A 754 -33.10 10.31 -7.21
N ASP A 755 -32.81 11.46 -7.80
CA ASP A 755 -32.35 11.56 -9.18
C ASP A 755 -30.87 11.14 -9.27
N VAL A 756 -30.66 9.85 -9.57
CA VAL A 756 -29.35 9.23 -9.68
C VAL A 756 -29.26 8.60 -11.07
N PRO A 757 -28.37 9.09 -11.96
CA PRO A 757 -28.16 8.43 -13.23
C PRO A 757 -27.65 7.01 -13.02
N VAL A 758 -28.33 6.07 -13.66
CA VAL A 758 -28.00 4.65 -13.62
C VAL A 758 -27.60 4.16 -15.00
N VAL A 759 -26.63 3.26 -15.04
CA VAL A 759 -26.22 2.57 -16.26
C VAL A 759 -26.11 1.08 -15.99
N SER A 760 -26.41 0.26 -17.00
CA SER A 760 -26.21 -1.19 -16.92
C SER A 760 -24.72 -1.50 -16.97
N PRO A 761 -24.25 -2.65 -16.43
CA PRO A 761 -22.85 -3.04 -16.50
C PRO A 761 -22.34 -3.20 -17.95
N GLN A 762 -23.23 -3.47 -18.91
CA GLN A 762 -22.90 -3.56 -20.33
C GLN A 762 -22.98 -2.23 -21.09
N ALA A 763 -23.39 -1.14 -20.42
CA ALA A 763 -23.53 0.16 -21.05
C ALA A 763 -22.19 0.59 -21.67
N SER A 764 -22.25 1.06 -22.90
CA SER A 764 -21.13 1.61 -23.64
C SER A 764 -20.59 2.88 -22.97
N LEU A 765 -19.35 3.24 -23.28
CA LEU A 765 -18.76 4.51 -22.84
C LEU A 765 -19.62 5.73 -23.22
N GLU A 766 -20.31 5.70 -24.37
CA GLU A 766 -21.21 6.78 -24.80
C GLU A 766 -22.43 6.90 -23.89
N GLU A 767 -23.04 5.79 -23.50
CA GLU A 767 -24.17 5.77 -22.55
C GLU A 767 -23.73 6.22 -21.16
N VAL A 768 -22.52 5.85 -20.73
CA VAL A 768 -21.91 6.36 -19.49
C VAL A 768 -21.71 7.87 -19.56
N LEU A 769 -21.21 8.40 -20.67
CA LEU A 769 -21.01 9.84 -20.85
C LEU A 769 -22.34 10.59 -20.85
N GLN A 770 -23.37 10.08 -21.53
CA GLN A 770 -24.72 10.66 -21.47
C GLN A 770 -25.27 10.68 -20.04
N ALA A 771 -25.10 9.60 -19.27
CA ALA A 771 -25.50 9.56 -17.87
C ALA A 771 -24.73 10.60 -17.01
N LEU A 772 -23.44 10.82 -17.29
CA LEU A 772 -22.64 11.86 -16.63
C LEU A 772 -23.01 13.29 -17.06
N GLU A 773 -23.51 13.48 -18.29
CA GLU A 773 -24.01 14.76 -18.81
C GLU A 773 -25.33 15.16 -18.14
N GLN A 774 -26.18 14.19 -17.82
CA GLN A 774 -27.48 14.39 -17.17
C GLN A 774 -27.34 14.78 -15.69
N ASP A 775 -26.30 14.33 -14.98
CA ASP A 775 -26.06 14.70 -13.59
C ASP A 775 -25.09 15.88 -13.43
N ARG A 776 -25.58 16.97 -12.85
CA ARG A 776 -24.76 18.15 -12.47
C ARG A 776 -23.58 17.79 -11.58
N ARG A 777 -23.65 16.66 -10.88
CA ARG A 777 -22.65 16.17 -9.96
C ARG A 777 -21.70 15.13 -10.57
N ARG A 778 -21.88 14.84 -11.87
CA ARG A 778 -21.06 14.05 -12.80
C ARG A 778 -20.72 12.66 -12.29
N ARG A 779 -21.76 11.89 -11.95
CA ARG A 779 -21.63 10.50 -11.54
C ARG A 779 -22.76 9.64 -12.11
N ALA A 780 -22.42 8.40 -12.41
CA ALA A 780 -23.38 7.35 -12.74
C ALA A 780 -23.16 6.15 -11.82
N VAL A 781 -24.26 5.56 -11.34
CA VAL A 781 -24.22 4.33 -10.56
C VAL A 781 -24.46 3.16 -11.50
N VAL A 782 -23.60 2.14 -11.43
CA VAL A 782 -23.77 0.93 -12.24
C VAL A 782 -24.65 -0.04 -11.47
N VAL A 783 -25.77 -0.45 -12.07
CA VAL A 783 -26.73 -1.36 -11.46
C VAL A 783 -27.04 -2.55 -12.37
N ASP A 784 -27.34 -3.71 -11.79
CA ASP A 784 -27.78 -4.88 -12.56
C ASP A 784 -29.26 -4.79 -12.99
N ALA A 785 -29.78 -5.88 -13.59
CA ALA A 785 -31.16 -5.95 -14.06
C ALA A 785 -32.18 -5.84 -12.91
N GLU A 786 -31.78 -6.25 -11.70
CA GLU A 786 -32.56 -6.22 -10.47
C GLU A 786 -32.42 -4.91 -9.69
N GLN A 787 -31.71 -3.91 -10.24
CA GLN A 787 -31.38 -2.59 -9.65
C GLN A 787 -30.37 -2.65 -8.48
N GLN A 788 -29.64 -3.74 -8.31
CA GLN A 788 -28.61 -3.84 -7.26
C GLN A 788 -27.34 -3.06 -7.67
N VAL A 789 -26.73 -2.40 -6.69
CA VAL A 789 -25.58 -1.52 -6.93
C VAL A 789 -24.30 -2.35 -7.14
N LEU A 790 -23.74 -2.28 -8.35
CA LEU A 790 -22.49 -2.96 -8.71
C LEU A 790 -21.26 -2.07 -8.56
N GLY A 791 -21.39 -0.77 -8.85
CA GLY A 791 -20.27 0.17 -8.86
C GLY A 791 -20.67 1.62 -9.07
N ILE A 792 -19.69 2.51 -9.09
CA ILE A 792 -19.89 3.93 -9.41
C ILE A 792 -18.82 4.42 -10.40
N ILE A 793 -19.23 5.25 -11.36
CA ILE A 793 -18.36 5.89 -12.33
C ILE A 793 -18.44 7.40 -12.14
N THR A 794 -17.29 8.08 -12.14
CA THR A 794 -17.20 9.54 -12.04
C THR A 794 -16.37 10.14 -13.18
N ASP A 795 -16.56 11.44 -13.43
CA ASP A 795 -15.72 12.19 -14.39
C ASP A 795 -14.22 12.05 -14.10
N GLY A 796 -13.83 11.96 -12.82
CA GLY A 796 -12.45 11.72 -12.39
C GLY A 796 -11.90 10.36 -12.82
N ASP A 797 -12.70 9.30 -12.69
CA ASP A 797 -12.27 7.94 -12.98
C ASP A 797 -12.03 7.76 -14.49
N LEU A 798 -12.90 8.37 -15.32
CA LEU A 798 -12.74 8.37 -16.77
C LEU A 798 -11.55 9.23 -17.23
N LEU A 799 -11.28 10.35 -16.56
CA LEU A 799 -10.13 11.20 -16.87
C LEU A 799 -8.80 10.51 -16.59
N GLU A 800 -8.65 9.87 -15.43
CA GLU A 800 -7.43 9.13 -15.06
C GLU A 800 -7.12 8.01 -16.06
N ARG A 801 -8.16 7.29 -16.49
CA ARG A 801 -8.04 6.26 -17.52
C ARG A 801 -7.73 6.83 -18.91
N SER A 802 -8.30 7.99 -19.27
CA SER A 802 -8.03 8.63 -20.55
C SER A 802 -6.57 9.08 -20.74
N GLN A 803 -5.78 9.20 -19.67
CA GLN A 803 -4.36 9.59 -19.73
C GLN A 803 -3.46 8.49 -20.31
N HIS A 804 -3.91 7.24 -20.32
CA HIS A 804 -3.10 6.07 -20.70
C HIS A 804 -3.32 5.58 -22.14
N ALA A 805 -3.80 6.47 -23.03
CA ALA A 805 -3.88 6.30 -24.49
C ALA A 805 -4.75 5.14 -24.99
N VAL A 806 -6.06 5.38 -25.19
CA VAL A 806 -6.89 4.49 -26.05
C VAL A 806 -7.93 5.24 -26.90
N HIS A 807 -8.43 6.42 -26.49
CA HIS A 807 -9.62 7.00 -27.11
C HIS A 807 -9.40 8.40 -27.72
N PRO A 808 -9.30 8.53 -29.06
CA PRO A 808 -9.31 9.83 -29.72
C PRO A 808 -10.67 10.52 -29.47
N GLY A 809 -10.67 11.68 -28.82
CA GLY A 809 -11.88 12.48 -28.61
C GLY A 809 -12.53 12.38 -27.22
N LEU A 810 -12.25 11.31 -26.43
CA LEU A 810 -12.78 11.18 -25.07
C LEU A 810 -12.31 12.32 -24.16
N ARG A 811 -11.01 12.65 -24.24
CA ARG A 811 -10.41 13.74 -23.46
C ARG A 811 -11.02 15.10 -23.79
N SER A 812 -11.25 15.39 -25.08
CA SER A 812 -11.89 16.65 -25.50
C SER A 812 -13.35 16.72 -25.10
N ARG A 813 -14.08 15.59 -25.14
CA ARG A 813 -15.49 15.55 -24.72
C ARG A 813 -15.64 15.66 -23.21
N LEU A 814 -14.80 14.97 -22.44
CA LEU A 814 -14.69 15.17 -20.99
C LEU A 814 -14.29 16.61 -20.66
N HIS A 815 -13.37 17.23 -21.40
CA HIS A 815 -13.01 18.63 -21.22
C HIS A 815 -14.18 19.58 -21.48
N ALA A 816 -14.92 19.39 -22.58
CA ALA A 816 -16.13 20.14 -22.92
C ALA A 816 -17.23 19.99 -21.85
N LEU A 817 -17.49 18.75 -21.42
CA LEU A 817 -18.39 18.42 -20.31
C LEU A 817 -17.94 19.11 -19.01
N ILE A 818 -16.62 19.18 -18.78
CA ILE A 818 -16.07 19.78 -17.57
C ILE A 818 -16.16 21.30 -17.55
N THR A 819 -15.88 21.94 -18.69
CA THR A 819 -15.85 23.41 -18.85
C THR A 819 -17.22 24.00 -19.17
N GLY A 820 -18.19 23.19 -19.56
CA GLY A 820 -19.53 23.64 -19.98
C GLY A 820 -19.56 24.22 -21.41
N GLN A 821 -18.53 23.94 -22.22
CA GLN A 821 -18.49 24.35 -23.63
C GLN A 821 -19.25 23.31 -24.47
N SER A 822 -20.17 23.76 -25.33
CA SER A 822 -20.84 22.88 -26.30
C SER A 822 -19.86 22.49 -27.40
N SER A 823 -19.46 21.22 -27.48
CA SER A 823 -18.57 20.76 -28.55
C SER A 823 -19.38 20.18 -29.71
N ALA A 824 -19.21 20.74 -30.91
CA ALA A 824 -19.66 20.15 -32.17
C ALA A 824 -18.71 19.01 -32.61
N LEU A 825 -18.47 18.02 -31.75
CA LEU A 825 -17.55 16.90 -32.02
C LEU A 825 -18.32 15.64 -32.48
N PRO A 826 -17.70 14.75 -33.27
CA PRO A 826 -18.36 13.55 -33.82
C PRO A 826 -18.92 12.64 -32.71
N SER A 827 -20.11 12.10 -32.96
CA SER A 827 -20.99 11.42 -31.98
C SER A 827 -20.62 9.98 -31.62
N THR A 828 -19.48 9.45 -32.05
CA THR A 828 -19.16 8.03 -31.84
C THR A 828 -17.74 7.82 -31.33
N LEU A 829 -17.61 7.62 -30.03
CA LEU A 829 -16.45 6.99 -29.42
C LEU A 829 -16.56 5.48 -29.72
N ALA A 830 -15.87 4.99 -30.75
CA ALA A 830 -15.86 3.58 -31.08
C ALA A 830 -15.04 2.80 -30.04
N THR A 831 -15.67 2.39 -28.93
CA THR A 831 -15.02 1.69 -27.82
C THR A 831 -15.77 0.41 -27.47
N THR A 832 -15.02 -0.65 -27.18
CA THR A 832 -15.56 -1.92 -26.67
C THR A 832 -15.64 -1.97 -25.14
N GLU A 833 -15.25 -0.89 -24.44
CA GLU A 833 -15.29 -0.81 -22.98
C GLU A 833 -16.70 -0.58 -22.48
N THR A 834 -17.06 -1.31 -21.42
CA THR A 834 -18.37 -1.26 -20.79
C THR A 834 -18.32 -0.55 -19.44
N ALA A 835 -19.46 -0.11 -18.90
CA ALA A 835 -19.55 0.48 -17.57
C ALA A 835 -18.93 -0.42 -16.49
N ALA A 836 -19.03 -1.75 -16.63
CA ALA A 836 -18.39 -2.71 -15.73
C ALA A 836 -16.85 -2.64 -15.74
N ASP A 837 -16.25 -2.32 -16.90
CA ASP A 837 -14.80 -2.15 -17.03
C ASP A 837 -14.33 -0.80 -16.43
N LEU A 838 -15.22 0.20 -16.44
CA LEU A 838 -14.95 1.59 -16.07
C LEU A 838 -15.22 1.89 -14.59
N MET A 839 -16.14 1.17 -13.94
CA MET A 839 -16.60 1.45 -12.59
C MET A 839 -15.56 1.17 -11.50
N THR A 840 -15.70 1.88 -10.38
CA THR A 840 -14.95 1.61 -9.16
C THR A 840 -15.67 0.55 -8.32
N THR A 841 -14.95 -0.53 -7.96
CA THR A 841 -15.43 -1.62 -7.08
C THR A 841 -14.37 -2.01 -6.04
N PRO A 842 -14.75 -2.39 -4.80
CA PRO A 842 -16.13 -2.49 -4.28
C PRO A 842 -16.73 -1.11 -3.97
N VAL A 843 -18.04 -0.99 -4.14
CA VAL A 843 -18.81 0.23 -3.81
C VAL A 843 -19.34 0.13 -2.39
N ILE A 844 -19.21 1.22 -1.62
CA ILE A 844 -19.72 1.29 -0.25
C ILE A 844 -21.13 1.87 -0.31
N THR A 845 -22.14 1.06 0.02
CA THR A 845 -23.55 1.44 0.08
C THR A 845 -23.99 1.75 1.51
N ILE A 846 -25.18 2.31 1.67
CA ILE A 846 -25.80 2.55 2.98
C ILE A 846 -27.30 2.30 2.90
N ALA A 847 -27.90 1.72 3.95
CA ALA A 847 -29.33 1.46 4.00
C ALA A 847 -30.14 2.76 4.04
N VAL A 848 -31.37 2.73 3.51
CA VAL A 848 -32.31 3.86 3.44
C VAL A 848 -32.84 4.33 4.80
N ASN A 849 -32.78 3.48 5.81
CA ASN A 849 -33.18 3.76 7.19
C ASN A 849 -31.99 4.10 8.12
N ALA A 850 -30.76 4.12 7.58
CA ALA A 850 -29.56 4.44 8.34
C ALA A 850 -29.57 5.87 8.87
N THR A 851 -28.76 6.12 9.90
CA THR A 851 -28.64 7.47 10.48
C THR A 851 -27.61 8.33 9.72
N PRO A 852 -27.70 9.67 9.80
CA PRO A 852 -26.67 10.56 9.28
C PRO A 852 -25.27 10.29 9.85
N ASP A 853 -25.18 9.82 11.09
CA ASP A 853 -23.93 9.47 11.77
C ASP A 853 -23.27 8.22 11.18
N GLU A 854 -24.06 7.19 10.89
CA GLU A 854 -23.59 6.00 10.17
C GLU A 854 -23.07 6.37 8.77
N ALA A 855 -23.78 7.25 8.07
CA ALA A 855 -23.34 7.78 6.78
C ALA A 855 -22.02 8.56 6.88
N LEU A 856 -21.88 9.40 7.90
CA LEU A 856 -20.66 10.15 8.15
C LEU A 856 -19.48 9.21 8.45
N ARG A 857 -19.70 8.21 9.31
CA ARG A 857 -18.71 7.18 9.65
C ARG A 857 -18.22 6.44 8.40
N LEU A 858 -19.12 5.94 7.56
CA LEU A 858 -18.75 5.23 6.33
C LEU A 858 -17.97 6.13 5.36
N ILE A 859 -18.37 7.40 5.22
CA ILE A 859 -17.66 8.40 4.41
C ILE A 859 -16.24 8.65 4.93
N MET A 860 -16.06 8.69 6.24
CA MET A 860 -14.77 8.95 6.88
C MET A 860 -13.85 7.73 6.84
N GLU A 861 -14.35 6.57 7.22
CA GLU A 861 -13.61 5.30 7.28
C GLU A 861 -13.12 4.86 5.91
N HIS A 862 -13.97 4.96 4.88
CA HIS A 862 -13.64 4.50 3.54
C HIS A 862 -13.08 5.61 2.63
N GLY A 863 -12.95 6.84 3.15
CA GLY A 863 -12.44 7.98 2.38
C GLY A 863 -13.30 8.38 1.16
N VAL A 864 -14.53 7.87 1.08
CA VAL A 864 -15.44 8.13 -0.04
C VAL A 864 -16.11 9.50 0.09
N LYS A 865 -16.65 10.04 -1.02
CA LYS A 865 -17.29 11.37 -1.03
C LYS A 865 -18.82 11.31 -0.97
N ARG A 866 -19.39 10.16 -1.36
CA ARG A 866 -20.83 9.87 -1.43
C ARG A 866 -21.04 8.37 -1.30
N LEU A 867 -22.24 7.98 -0.90
CA LEU A 867 -22.69 6.60 -0.70
C LEU A 867 -23.97 6.40 -1.53
N PRO A 868 -24.05 5.38 -2.40
CA PRO A 868 -25.33 4.91 -2.92
C PRO A 868 -26.19 4.40 -1.77
N VAL A 869 -27.41 4.90 -1.70
CA VAL A 869 -28.41 4.49 -0.69
C VAL A 869 -29.22 3.34 -1.28
N VAL A 870 -29.38 2.27 -0.50
CA VAL A 870 -30.05 1.04 -0.94
C VAL A 870 -31.23 0.69 -0.03
N ASP A 871 -32.22 0.00 -0.58
CA ASP A 871 -33.30 -0.62 0.19
C ASP A 871 -32.87 -1.95 0.85
N ASP A 872 -33.80 -2.61 1.55
CA ASP A 872 -33.54 -3.89 2.23
C ASP A 872 -33.18 -5.05 1.27
N ASN A 873 -33.35 -4.87 -0.05
CA ASN A 873 -32.99 -5.83 -1.09
C ASN A 873 -31.72 -5.41 -1.87
N ASP A 874 -30.93 -4.49 -1.33
CA ASP A 874 -29.72 -3.90 -1.94
C ASP A 874 -29.98 -3.11 -3.23
N ARG A 875 -31.24 -2.71 -3.50
CA ARG A 875 -31.58 -1.94 -4.70
C ARG A 875 -31.31 -0.46 -4.50
N LEU A 876 -30.76 0.19 -5.52
CA LEU A 876 -30.49 1.63 -5.48
C LEU A 876 -31.78 2.44 -5.29
N VAL A 877 -31.81 3.28 -4.27
CA VAL A 877 -32.93 4.20 -4.00
C VAL A 877 -32.50 5.68 -3.96
N GLY A 878 -31.20 5.96 -3.87
CA GLY A 878 -30.70 7.32 -3.92
C GLY A 878 -29.19 7.44 -3.78
N LEU A 879 -28.69 8.67 -3.70
CA LEU A 879 -27.27 8.97 -3.50
C LEU A 879 -27.12 10.03 -2.39
N LEU A 880 -26.35 9.68 -1.37
CA LEU A 880 -26.09 10.55 -0.21
C LEU A 880 -24.67 11.09 -0.26
N GLY A 881 -24.48 12.38 0.02
CA GLY A 881 -23.16 13.01 0.03
C GLY A 881 -22.97 14.02 1.14
N ARG A 882 -21.75 14.51 1.33
CA ARG A 882 -21.39 15.48 2.39
C ARG A 882 -22.29 16.73 2.44
N ALA A 883 -22.77 17.20 1.30
CA ALA A 883 -23.69 18.35 1.25
C ALA A 883 -25.09 18.02 1.78
N SER A 884 -25.55 16.79 1.56
CA SER A 884 -26.82 16.30 2.13
C SER A 884 -26.72 16.15 3.63
N LEU A 885 -25.59 15.63 4.14
CA LEU A 885 -25.36 15.51 5.57
C LEU A 885 -25.34 16.88 6.26
N LEU A 886 -24.70 17.89 5.66
CA LEU A 886 -24.74 19.24 6.20
C LEU A 886 -26.15 19.86 6.20
N ARG A 887 -26.98 19.57 5.19
CA ARG A 887 -28.37 20.03 5.16
C ARG A 887 -29.21 19.36 6.24
N GLY A 888 -29.05 18.05 6.42
CA GLY A 888 -29.67 17.33 7.53
C GLY A 888 -29.29 17.89 8.89
N LEU A 889 -28.03 18.29 9.05
CA LEU A 889 -27.55 18.95 10.27
C LEU A 889 -28.15 20.35 10.50
N LEU A 890 -28.62 21.04 9.45
CA LEU A 890 -29.35 22.30 9.58
C LEU A 890 -30.87 22.10 9.71
N GLY A 891 -31.37 20.86 9.73
CA GLY A 891 -32.81 20.56 9.75
C GLY A 891 -33.50 20.73 8.39
N GLU A 892 -32.75 20.92 7.30
CA GLU A 892 -33.29 21.01 5.94
C GLU A 892 -33.42 19.59 5.34
N ALA A 893 -34.64 19.05 5.29
CA ALA A 893 -34.94 17.83 4.52
C ALA A 893 -34.73 18.09 3.02
N SER A 894 -34.36 17.07 2.25
CA SER A 894 -34.21 17.25 0.80
C SER A 894 -35.57 17.56 0.14
N ASP A 895 -35.68 18.74 -0.48
CA ASP A 895 -36.84 19.10 -1.29
C ASP A 895 -37.10 18.02 -2.35
N SER A 896 -38.32 17.51 -2.38
CA SER A 896 -38.86 16.71 -3.47
C SER A 896 -39.08 17.62 -4.69
N SER A 897 -38.04 17.80 -5.50
CA SER A 897 -38.16 18.35 -6.85
C SER A 897 -37.36 17.52 -7.83
#